data_AF-A0A8C5GA06-F1
#
_entry.id   AF-A0A8C5GA06-F1
#
_cell.length_a   1.000
_cell.length_b   1.000
_cell.length_c   1.000
_cell.angle_alpha   90.00
_cell.angle_beta   90.00
_cell.angle_gamma   90.00
#
_symmetry.space_group_name_H-M   'P 1'
#
loop_
_entity.id
_entity.type
_entity.pdbx_description
1 polymer ?
#
loop_
_entity_poly.entity_id
_entity_poly.type
_entity_poly.pdbx_seq_one_letter_code
_entity_poly.pdbx_strand_id
1 'polypeptide(L)'
;FEKTVVGKKQNSNLQNKKLTVVRTTQQAKTVRFLHVAFDTTGESFLAGDHHGHIYVFDISRNRFRLVQRTGQACTALAFCLRRTSEFLVALADYTVKCFDKDTKQLVSWMRGHEGAVSSISVHSSGRFAITTSSDTAQLWDLDTFQRKRKLNIRQSVGIQRVFFLPLSNTILSCFSDDSIFAWESDTLDCKYQLPVPDSGPRVPYKAFAITRDGRSLAAGGRSNLIHLWCLGSQQLIRVIQMPTLVRTVRQMEFVPDSFDGGANQTLGVLSQDGVMRFINIHTCKLLFHVGSHDNAITAAAVSPSGRHIVAIMDNGSINIYSVQSLTQELNKPPPSQVKVISGGKADEDFSNIKVKVRSDIHRAAKSSDRRTNNDLPAGLNKKRLVALLKGFGEYPAKYRMFVWRSLLCLPENHAAYSSLTDKGLHTAYLSLSDKYPIKSQKLQRGLQRLLSALAHWSAIFGEVEYLPLIAFPFVKLFQNNPMLCFEVVATVLVNCCQHWFEYFPNPPLNVLSMAENVLAHHDNELLQHLVDCGVTSQLYVWPLLETLFSEVLTRDEWLRLFDNVFSNSPSFLLMACVSYVICCRGPLLLCSQKQDFEYFFHHRNNLDVGAMIKETYRLLSNTPPEIHPRTLHSDFTPLTKGQYPVFNHYPEFIVEYQSKERERIRLQEMEYLRERGLLAQEEEKLTQQRAKLAAMKRELKVKELQLLDATRRRFLQHEHDLRASQIQRLEQEISRKVSTALFIHVTRIGVQRHKCSLLKQFDKIENCCHPSVKSGKLHNSH
;
A
#
# COMPACT_ATOMS: atom_id res chain seq x y z
N PHE A 1 -34.12 1.69 -19.58
CA PHE A 1 -33.28 1.26 -18.44
C PHE A 1 -33.72 2.03 -17.20
N GLU A 2 -34.70 1.55 -16.46
CA GLU A 2 -34.84 2.05 -15.09
C GLU A 2 -33.69 1.50 -14.26
N LYS A 3 -32.99 2.41 -13.58
CA LYS A 3 -32.03 2.09 -12.52
C LYS A 3 -32.77 1.39 -11.38
N THR A 4 -33.03 0.10 -11.56
CA THR A 4 -33.38 -0.77 -10.46
C THR A 4 -32.23 -1.74 -10.27
N VAL A 5 -31.12 -1.18 -9.77
CA VAL A 5 -30.23 -1.93 -8.88
C VAL A 5 -31.10 -2.18 -7.65
N VAL A 6 -31.87 -3.26 -7.70
CA VAL A 6 -32.74 -3.64 -6.60
C VAL A 6 -31.85 -4.14 -5.48
N GLY A 7 -31.38 -3.22 -4.63
CA GLY A 7 -31.01 -3.52 -3.26
C GLY A 7 -32.26 -3.87 -2.47
N LYS A 8 -32.97 -4.95 -2.83
CA LYS A 8 -34.01 -5.50 -1.97
C LYS A 8 -33.32 -6.16 -0.80
N LYS A 9 -33.28 -5.46 0.34
CA LYS A 9 -33.42 -6.13 1.64
C LYS A 9 -34.80 -6.78 1.66
N GLN A 10 -34.94 -7.98 1.08
CA GLN A 10 -36.11 -8.82 1.31
C GLN A 10 -35.67 -10.13 1.98
N ASN A 11 -36.15 -10.29 3.21
CA ASN A 11 -36.25 -11.48 4.06
C ASN A 11 -34.95 -12.22 4.42
N SER A 12 -34.49 -11.91 5.65
CA SER A 12 -33.89 -12.74 6.72
C SER A 12 -33.02 -13.99 6.47
N ASN A 13 -32.76 -14.47 5.26
CA ASN A 13 -31.88 -15.63 5.01
C ASN A 13 -30.87 -15.46 3.84
N LEU A 14 -30.76 -14.27 3.23
CA LEU A 14 -29.81 -14.00 2.12
C LEU A 14 -28.89 -12.80 2.38
N GLN A 15 -28.16 -12.80 3.50
CA GLN A 15 -27.35 -11.63 3.91
C GLN A 15 -26.03 -11.39 3.13
N ASN A 16 -25.62 -12.26 2.19
CA ASN A 16 -24.25 -12.24 1.65
C ASN A 16 -24.11 -11.89 0.15
N LYS A 17 -25.19 -11.47 -0.52
CA LYS A 17 -25.18 -11.08 -1.93
C LYS A 17 -24.81 -9.60 -2.08
N LYS A 18 -23.72 -9.27 -2.79
CA LYS A 18 -23.33 -7.86 -3.02
C LYS A 18 -24.22 -7.23 -4.08
N LEU A 19 -24.38 -7.90 -5.22
CA LEU A 19 -25.19 -7.44 -6.35
C LEU A 19 -25.75 -8.64 -7.12
N THR A 20 -27.01 -8.55 -7.56
CA THR A 20 -27.60 -9.47 -8.54
C THR A 20 -27.89 -8.68 -9.81
N VAL A 21 -27.34 -9.14 -10.93
CA VAL A 21 -27.64 -8.60 -12.25
C VAL A 21 -28.74 -9.46 -12.88
N VAL A 22 -29.96 -8.92 -12.88
CA VAL A 22 -31.09 -9.45 -13.64
C VAL A 22 -31.42 -8.46 -14.75
N ARG A 23 -31.56 -8.93 -15.99
CA ARG A 23 -32.10 -8.10 -17.06
C ARG A 23 -33.64 -8.13 -16.97
N THR A 24 -34.23 -7.14 -16.31
CA THR A 24 -35.67 -6.87 -16.39
C THR A 24 -35.91 -5.77 -17.42
N THR A 25 -36.71 -6.03 -18.45
CA THR A 25 -37.79 -5.14 -18.91
C THR A 25 -38.56 -5.71 -20.12
N GLN A 26 -39.89 -5.76 -19.97
CA GLN A 26 -40.96 -5.53 -20.95
C GLN A 26 -41.09 -6.34 -22.25
N GLN A 27 -40.22 -7.29 -22.59
CA GLN A 27 -40.50 -8.25 -23.66
C GLN A 27 -40.02 -9.65 -23.26
N ALA A 28 -40.81 -10.65 -23.60
CA ALA A 28 -40.85 -12.02 -23.05
C ALA A 28 -39.61 -12.93 -23.29
N LYS A 29 -38.38 -12.41 -23.24
CA LYS A 29 -37.15 -13.21 -23.39
C LYS A 29 -36.15 -12.93 -22.28
N THR A 30 -36.12 -13.81 -21.29
CA THR A 30 -35.08 -13.88 -20.25
C THR A 30 -33.72 -14.17 -20.89
N VAL A 31 -32.79 -13.21 -20.83
CA VAL A 31 -31.43 -13.40 -21.31
C VAL A 31 -30.65 -14.24 -20.31
N ARG A 32 -30.00 -15.30 -20.79
CA ARG A 32 -29.19 -16.21 -19.97
C ARG A 32 -27.71 -16.03 -20.24
N PHE A 33 -26.96 -15.67 -19.21
CA PHE A 33 -25.49 -15.68 -19.27
C PHE A 33 -24.98 -17.11 -19.15
N LEU A 34 -23.91 -17.43 -19.89
CA LEU A 34 -23.34 -18.79 -19.94
C LEU A 34 -21.90 -18.86 -19.44
N HIS A 35 -21.08 -17.86 -19.77
CA HIS A 35 -19.66 -17.84 -19.45
C HIS A 35 -19.25 -16.48 -18.90
N VAL A 36 -18.29 -16.50 -17.97
CA VAL A 36 -17.69 -15.32 -17.35
C VAL A 36 -16.17 -15.46 -17.32
N ALA A 37 -15.47 -14.35 -17.51
CA ALA A 37 -14.01 -14.27 -17.32
C ALA A 37 -13.63 -12.93 -16.70
N PHE A 38 -12.72 -12.92 -15.73
CA PHE A 38 -12.22 -11.70 -15.09
C PHE A 38 -11.06 -11.08 -15.87
N ASP A 39 -10.97 -9.76 -15.76
CA ASP A 39 -9.78 -9.03 -16.19
C ASP A 39 -8.60 -9.23 -15.23
N THR A 40 -7.41 -8.76 -15.61
CA THR A 40 -6.19 -8.91 -14.80
C THR A 40 -6.24 -8.15 -13.48
N THR A 41 -7.03 -7.07 -13.41
CA THR A 41 -7.17 -6.25 -12.21
C THR A 41 -8.13 -6.87 -11.19
N GLY A 42 -9.09 -7.68 -11.66
CA GLY A 42 -10.16 -8.25 -10.85
C GLY A 42 -11.31 -7.29 -10.54
N GLU A 43 -11.31 -6.10 -11.13
CA GLU A 43 -12.34 -5.06 -10.95
C GLU A 43 -13.36 -5.06 -12.09
N SER A 44 -13.06 -5.73 -13.21
CA SER A 44 -13.98 -5.90 -14.34
C SER A 44 -14.07 -7.36 -14.82
N PHE A 45 -15.18 -7.74 -15.42
CA PHE A 45 -15.35 -9.07 -16.01
C PHE A 45 -16.17 -9.04 -17.30
N LEU A 46 -15.92 -10.02 -18.16
CA LEU A 46 -16.72 -10.30 -19.34
C LEU A 46 -17.83 -11.28 -18.98
N ALA A 47 -19.01 -11.09 -19.55
CA ALA A 47 -20.05 -12.11 -19.55
C ALA A 47 -20.67 -12.23 -20.94
N GLY A 48 -20.78 -13.46 -21.41
CA GLY A 48 -21.43 -13.79 -22.68
C GLY A 48 -22.82 -14.37 -22.46
N ASP A 49 -23.79 -13.90 -23.24
CA ASP A 49 -25.14 -14.46 -23.25
C ASP A 49 -25.32 -15.59 -24.28
N HIS A 50 -26.41 -16.34 -24.14
CA HIS A 50 -26.79 -17.42 -25.06
C HIS A 50 -27.07 -16.96 -26.51
N HIS A 51 -27.21 -15.65 -26.76
CA HIS A 51 -27.43 -15.07 -28.08
C HIS A 51 -26.13 -14.57 -28.72
N GLY A 52 -24.99 -14.66 -28.02
CA GLY A 52 -23.70 -14.17 -28.50
C GLY A 52 -23.44 -12.69 -28.27
N HIS A 53 -24.17 -12.05 -27.35
CA HIS A 53 -23.82 -10.72 -26.88
C HIS A 53 -22.80 -10.80 -25.76
N ILE A 54 -21.77 -9.97 -25.86
CA ILE A 54 -20.68 -9.92 -24.89
C ILE A 54 -20.69 -8.59 -24.17
N TYR A 55 -20.80 -8.67 -22.86
CA TYR A 55 -20.87 -7.52 -21.97
C TYR A 55 -19.60 -7.44 -21.14
N VAL A 56 -19.11 -6.22 -20.94
CA VAL A 56 -18.10 -5.91 -19.92
C VAL A 56 -18.81 -5.28 -18.75
N PHE A 57 -18.64 -5.87 -17.57
CA PHE A 57 -19.11 -5.36 -16.28
C PHE A 57 -17.93 -4.78 -15.52
N ASP A 58 -18.06 -3.55 -15.08
CA ASP A 58 -17.14 -2.88 -14.14
C ASP A 58 -17.78 -2.91 -12.76
N ILE A 59 -17.18 -3.68 -11.85
CA ILE A 59 -17.68 -3.89 -10.49
C ILE A 59 -17.51 -2.61 -9.67
N SER A 60 -16.40 -1.90 -9.84
CA SER A 60 -16.05 -0.70 -9.08
C SER A 60 -17.00 0.47 -9.39
N ARG A 61 -17.33 0.65 -10.67
CA ARG A 61 -18.23 1.72 -11.13
C ARG A 61 -19.69 1.28 -11.18
N ASN A 62 -19.97 0.00 -10.92
CA ASN A 62 -21.28 -0.62 -11.05
C ASN A 62 -21.95 -0.29 -12.39
N ARG A 63 -21.19 -0.48 -13.48
CA ARG A 63 -21.64 -0.21 -14.85
C ARG A 63 -21.41 -1.43 -15.72
N PHE A 64 -22.22 -1.57 -16.76
CA PHE A 64 -21.96 -2.57 -17.80
C PHE A 64 -22.11 -1.94 -19.17
N ARG A 65 -21.35 -2.45 -20.13
CA ARG A 65 -21.41 -2.04 -21.53
C ARG A 65 -21.49 -3.27 -22.43
N LEU A 66 -22.35 -3.21 -23.43
CA LEU A 66 -22.32 -4.15 -24.54
C LEU A 66 -21.12 -3.79 -25.43
N VAL A 67 -20.21 -4.74 -25.58
CA VAL A 67 -19.01 -4.59 -26.40
C VAL A 67 -19.27 -5.13 -27.80
N GLN A 68 -19.70 -6.39 -27.92
CA GLN A 68 -19.85 -7.04 -29.22
C GLN A 68 -21.13 -7.87 -29.31
N ARG A 69 -21.68 -7.94 -30.54
CA ARG A 69 -22.68 -8.95 -30.93
C ARG A 69 -22.02 -9.91 -31.90
N THR A 70 -21.75 -11.15 -31.46
CA THR A 70 -21.14 -12.18 -32.32
C THR A 70 -22.18 -12.96 -33.11
N GLY A 71 -23.45 -12.93 -32.68
CA GLY A 71 -24.58 -13.64 -33.32
C GLY A 71 -24.62 -15.14 -33.03
N GLN A 72 -23.64 -15.65 -32.28
CA GLN A 72 -23.51 -17.06 -31.92
C GLN A 72 -23.13 -17.19 -30.45
N ALA A 73 -23.64 -18.21 -29.78
CA ALA A 73 -23.32 -18.48 -28.38
C ALA A 73 -21.80 -18.64 -28.18
N CYS A 74 -21.28 -17.99 -27.14
CA CYS A 74 -19.90 -18.18 -26.72
C CYS A 74 -19.77 -19.50 -25.95
N THR A 75 -18.67 -20.23 -26.17
CA THR A 75 -18.35 -21.47 -25.44
C THR A 75 -17.23 -21.27 -24.41
N ALA A 76 -16.36 -20.27 -24.62
CA ALA A 76 -15.33 -19.88 -23.67
C ALA A 76 -14.92 -18.41 -23.87
N LEU A 77 -14.45 -17.78 -22.80
CA LEU A 77 -14.01 -16.39 -22.77
C LEU A 77 -12.68 -16.30 -22.03
N ALA A 78 -11.78 -15.43 -22.49
CA ALA A 78 -10.53 -15.11 -21.79
C ALA A 78 -10.06 -13.69 -22.11
N PHE A 79 -9.44 -13.01 -21.15
CA PHE A 79 -8.74 -11.75 -21.41
C PHE A 79 -7.32 -12.00 -21.88
N CYS A 80 -6.80 -11.11 -22.72
CA CYS A 80 -5.36 -11.09 -23.03
C CYS A 80 -4.60 -10.43 -21.86
N LEU A 81 -3.49 -11.03 -21.44
CA LEU A 81 -2.67 -10.51 -20.33
C LEU A 81 -1.72 -9.39 -20.77
N ARG A 82 -1.28 -9.41 -22.03
CA ARG A 82 -0.33 -8.43 -22.58
C ARG A 82 -1.03 -7.16 -23.08
N ARG A 83 -2.15 -7.32 -23.78
CA ARG A 83 -3.00 -6.21 -24.26
C ARG A 83 -4.29 -6.21 -23.46
N THR A 84 -4.34 -5.40 -22.41
CA THR A 84 -5.46 -5.40 -21.45
C THR A 84 -6.78 -4.90 -22.04
N SER A 85 -6.77 -4.28 -23.23
CA SER A 85 -7.97 -3.93 -23.99
C SER A 85 -8.55 -5.11 -24.78
N GLU A 86 -7.76 -6.14 -25.06
CA GLU A 86 -8.16 -7.25 -25.91
C GLU A 86 -8.69 -8.47 -25.13
N PHE A 87 -9.65 -9.16 -25.73
CA PHE A 87 -10.20 -10.40 -25.20
C PHE A 87 -10.52 -11.41 -26.30
N LEU A 88 -10.41 -12.68 -25.93
CA LEU A 88 -10.67 -13.84 -26.77
C LEU A 88 -12.04 -14.43 -26.49
N VAL A 89 -12.73 -14.81 -27.56
CA VAL A 89 -14.06 -15.39 -27.54
C VAL A 89 -14.05 -16.62 -28.41
N ALA A 90 -14.28 -17.78 -27.81
CA ALA A 90 -14.60 -18.99 -28.56
C ALA A 90 -16.10 -19.04 -28.86
N LEU A 91 -16.44 -19.35 -30.11
CA LEU A 91 -17.80 -19.40 -30.61
C LEU A 91 -18.21 -20.83 -30.97
N ALA A 92 -19.52 -21.04 -31.07
CA ALA A 92 -20.10 -22.31 -31.49
C ALA A 92 -19.74 -22.71 -32.94
N ASP A 93 -19.27 -21.78 -33.78
CA ASP A 93 -18.74 -22.07 -35.13
C ASP A 93 -17.27 -22.56 -35.15
N TYR A 94 -16.75 -22.95 -33.99
CA TYR A 94 -15.39 -23.46 -33.79
C TYR A 94 -14.28 -22.43 -34.02
N THR A 95 -14.65 -21.15 -34.23
CA THR A 95 -13.70 -20.05 -34.36
C THR A 95 -13.39 -19.42 -33.01
N VAL A 96 -12.17 -18.89 -32.88
CA VAL A 96 -11.78 -18.07 -31.73
C VAL A 96 -11.47 -16.68 -32.23
N LYS A 97 -12.24 -15.68 -31.79
CA LYS A 97 -12.13 -14.28 -32.23
C LYS A 97 -11.51 -13.43 -31.14
N CYS A 98 -10.66 -12.49 -31.53
CA CYS A 98 -10.08 -11.48 -30.65
C CYS A 98 -10.75 -10.13 -30.92
N PHE A 99 -11.29 -9.51 -29.87
CA PHE A 99 -11.93 -8.21 -29.94
C PHE A 99 -11.25 -7.23 -28.99
N ASP A 100 -11.27 -5.95 -29.36
CA ASP A 100 -10.87 -4.88 -28.46
C ASP A 100 -12.10 -4.32 -27.72
N LYS A 101 -12.02 -4.23 -26.40
CA LYS A 101 -13.13 -3.83 -25.52
C LYS A 101 -13.45 -2.34 -25.57
N ASP A 102 -12.50 -1.51 -26.00
CA ASP A 102 -12.60 -0.06 -26.00
C ASP A 102 -13.01 0.47 -27.38
N THR A 103 -12.41 -0.04 -28.46
CA THR A 103 -12.81 0.28 -29.84
C THR A 103 -14.02 -0.53 -30.31
N LYS A 104 -14.31 -1.67 -29.68
CA LYS A 104 -15.37 -2.62 -30.07
C LYS A 104 -15.17 -3.23 -31.45
N GLN A 105 -13.94 -3.26 -31.95
CA GLN A 105 -13.61 -3.82 -33.25
C GLN A 105 -13.07 -5.24 -33.13
N LEU A 106 -13.26 -6.03 -34.20
CA LEU A 106 -12.59 -7.31 -34.37
C LEU A 106 -11.12 -7.04 -34.69
N VAL A 107 -10.22 -7.48 -33.81
CA VAL A 107 -8.77 -7.36 -34.01
C VAL A 107 -8.28 -8.47 -34.96
N SER A 108 -8.67 -9.71 -34.66
CA SER A 108 -8.29 -10.87 -35.47
C SER A 108 -9.17 -12.08 -35.15
N TRP A 109 -9.01 -13.17 -35.90
CA TRP A 109 -9.68 -14.43 -35.67
C TRP A 109 -8.78 -15.63 -36.00
N MET A 110 -9.01 -16.72 -35.30
CA MET A 110 -8.23 -17.96 -35.34
C MET A 110 -9.17 -19.12 -35.72
N ARG A 111 -8.80 -19.89 -36.76
CA ARG A 111 -9.49 -21.11 -37.21
C ARG A 111 -8.55 -22.29 -37.29
N GLY A 112 -9.09 -23.46 -37.01
CA GLY A 112 -8.36 -24.72 -37.13
C GLY A 112 -8.93 -25.84 -36.28
N HIS A 113 -9.86 -25.55 -35.36
CA HIS A 113 -10.60 -26.57 -34.62
C HIS A 113 -11.72 -27.16 -35.47
N GLU A 114 -11.90 -28.47 -35.36
CA GLU A 114 -12.96 -29.24 -36.03
C GLU A 114 -14.17 -29.48 -35.12
N GLY A 115 -14.10 -29.04 -33.86
CA GLY A 115 -15.16 -29.14 -32.87
C GLY A 115 -15.17 -27.95 -31.91
N ALA A 116 -16.18 -27.92 -31.05
CA ALA A 116 -16.39 -26.81 -30.12
C ALA A 116 -15.22 -26.64 -29.15
N VAL A 117 -14.71 -25.41 -29.04
CA VAL A 117 -13.65 -25.08 -28.10
C VAL A 117 -14.25 -25.02 -26.70
N SER A 118 -13.76 -25.88 -25.81
CA SER A 118 -14.25 -26.03 -24.43
C SER A 118 -13.53 -25.10 -23.45
N SER A 119 -12.26 -24.75 -23.70
CA SER A 119 -11.52 -23.82 -22.83
C SER A 119 -10.42 -23.05 -23.55
N ILE A 120 -10.11 -21.88 -23.02
CA ILE A 120 -9.03 -21.00 -23.48
C ILE A 120 -8.12 -20.72 -22.27
N SER A 121 -6.83 -20.97 -22.41
CA SER A 121 -5.81 -20.66 -21.41
C SER A 121 -4.78 -19.71 -22.00
N VAL A 122 -4.54 -18.58 -21.36
CA VAL A 122 -3.53 -17.59 -21.80
C VAL A 122 -2.27 -17.76 -20.97
N HIS A 123 -1.10 -17.77 -21.62
CA HIS A 123 0.19 -17.87 -20.94
C HIS A 123 0.48 -16.60 -20.14
N SER A 124 1.23 -16.71 -19.04
CA SER A 124 1.59 -15.60 -18.14
C SER A 124 2.26 -14.42 -18.85
N SER A 125 3.03 -14.67 -19.92
CA SER A 125 3.64 -13.62 -20.75
C SER A 125 2.65 -12.85 -21.64
N GLY A 126 1.41 -13.35 -21.75
CA GLY A 126 0.36 -12.85 -22.62
C GLY A 126 0.62 -13.02 -24.12
N ARG A 127 1.72 -13.69 -24.51
CA ARG A 127 2.05 -13.96 -25.92
C ARG A 127 1.26 -15.10 -26.52
N PHE A 128 1.05 -16.15 -25.75
CA PHE A 128 0.52 -17.40 -26.27
C PHE A 128 -0.83 -17.71 -25.64
N ALA A 129 -1.72 -18.32 -26.43
CA ALA A 129 -2.95 -18.91 -25.94
C ALA A 129 -3.05 -20.37 -26.37
N ILE A 130 -3.60 -21.20 -25.50
CA ILE A 130 -3.97 -22.58 -25.81
C ILE A 130 -5.47 -22.67 -25.80
N THR A 131 -6.02 -23.20 -26.88
CA THR A 131 -7.44 -23.50 -27.01
C THR A 131 -7.61 -25.00 -27.08
N THR A 132 -8.62 -25.51 -26.37
CA THR A 132 -8.88 -26.95 -26.30
C THR A 132 -10.25 -27.29 -26.85
N SER A 133 -10.29 -28.35 -27.63
CA SER A 133 -11.49 -29.06 -28.08
C SER A 133 -11.39 -30.52 -27.62
N SER A 134 -12.46 -31.31 -27.77
CA SER A 134 -12.45 -32.72 -27.40
C SER A 134 -11.35 -33.54 -28.10
N ASP A 135 -11.01 -33.14 -29.33
CA ASP A 135 -10.12 -33.93 -30.20
C ASP A 135 -8.71 -33.33 -30.30
N THR A 136 -8.58 -32.00 -30.14
CA THR A 136 -7.29 -31.31 -30.37
C THR A 136 -7.10 -30.13 -29.42
N ALA A 137 -5.84 -29.89 -29.06
CA ALA A 137 -5.41 -28.64 -28.44
C ALA A 137 -4.54 -27.84 -29.43
N GLN A 138 -4.74 -26.53 -29.52
CA GLN A 138 -4.00 -25.67 -30.45
C GLN A 138 -3.31 -24.54 -29.69
N LEU A 139 -2.02 -24.34 -30.00
CA LEU A 139 -1.19 -23.28 -29.47
C LEU A 139 -1.13 -22.14 -30.49
N TRP A 140 -1.56 -20.96 -30.06
CA TRP A 140 -1.64 -19.74 -30.86
C TRP A 140 -0.61 -18.72 -30.38
N ASP A 141 0.00 -18.01 -31.32
CA ASP A 141 0.71 -16.76 -31.02
C ASP A 141 -0.29 -15.60 -31.13
N LEU A 142 -0.46 -14.83 -30.05
CA LEU A 142 -1.38 -13.69 -29.95
C LEU A 142 -0.78 -12.40 -30.52
N ASP A 143 0.48 -12.39 -30.94
CA ASP A 143 1.05 -11.28 -31.68
C ASP A 143 0.70 -11.37 -33.17
N THR A 144 0.68 -12.60 -33.74
CA THR A 144 0.36 -12.84 -35.15
C THR A 144 -1.03 -13.42 -35.39
N PHE A 145 -1.70 -13.90 -34.33
CA PHE A 145 -2.95 -14.68 -34.37
C PHE A 145 -2.87 -15.92 -35.26
N GLN A 146 -1.68 -16.49 -35.41
CA GLN A 146 -1.46 -17.70 -36.20
C GLN A 146 -1.26 -18.93 -35.30
N ARG A 147 -1.66 -20.09 -35.83
CA ARG A 147 -1.44 -21.37 -35.17
C ARG A 147 0.05 -21.69 -35.19
N LYS A 148 0.68 -21.67 -34.02
CA LYS A 148 2.10 -22.06 -33.87
C LYS A 148 2.23 -23.58 -33.94
N ARG A 149 1.39 -24.31 -33.20
CA ARG A 149 1.40 -25.78 -33.17
C ARG A 149 0.02 -26.39 -32.91
N LYS A 150 -0.17 -27.62 -33.39
CA LYS A 150 -1.32 -28.49 -33.10
C LYS A 150 -0.83 -29.62 -32.21
N LEU A 151 -1.30 -29.65 -30.97
CA LEU A 151 -1.06 -30.75 -30.03
C LEU A 151 -2.07 -31.87 -30.35
N ASN A 152 -1.64 -32.81 -31.17
CA ASN A 152 -2.34 -34.06 -31.39
C ASN A 152 -1.90 -35.04 -30.30
N ILE A 153 -2.70 -35.20 -29.26
CA ILE A 153 -2.49 -36.30 -28.34
C ILE A 153 -3.35 -37.48 -28.79
N ARG A 154 -2.83 -38.71 -28.61
CA ARG A 154 -3.32 -40.00 -29.15
C ARG A 154 -4.78 -40.00 -29.61
N GLN A 155 -5.02 -40.41 -30.86
CA GLN A 155 -6.35 -40.47 -31.51
C GLN A 155 -7.42 -41.29 -30.74
N SER A 156 -7.04 -42.12 -29.77
CA SER A 156 -7.95 -42.97 -28.99
C SER A 156 -8.34 -42.40 -27.61
N VAL A 157 -7.76 -41.27 -27.17
CA VAL A 157 -7.99 -40.72 -25.82
C VAL A 157 -8.40 -39.25 -25.91
N GLY A 158 -9.61 -38.93 -25.43
CA GLY A 158 -10.16 -37.57 -25.50
C GLY A 158 -9.46 -36.60 -24.55
N ILE A 159 -9.28 -35.36 -25.00
CA ILE A 159 -8.71 -34.28 -24.18
C ILE A 159 -9.81 -33.68 -23.31
N GLN A 160 -9.59 -33.61 -21.99
CA GLN A 160 -10.50 -32.91 -21.08
C GLN A 160 -10.14 -31.43 -20.97
N ARG A 161 -8.85 -31.13 -20.73
CA ARG A 161 -8.38 -29.75 -20.58
C ARG A 161 -6.88 -29.65 -20.81
N VAL A 162 -6.44 -28.52 -21.35
CA VAL A 162 -5.02 -28.17 -21.48
C VAL A 162 -4.87 -26.71 -21.07
N PHE A 163 -3.91 -26.43 -20.19
CA PHE A 163 -3.68 -25.09 -19.68
C PHE A 163 -2.20 -24.84 -19.38
N PHE A 164 -1.84 -23.56 -19.40
CA PHE A 164 -0.50 -23.13 -18.98
C PHE A 164 -0.38 -23.16 -17.47
N LEU A 165 0.78 -23.59 -16.98
CA LEU A 165 1.12 -23.44 -15.58
C LEU A 165 1.52 -21.97 -15.30
N PRO A 166 0.96 -21.33 -14.27
CA PRO A 166 1.35 -19.99 -13.87
C PRO A 166 2.85 -19.91 -13.54
N LEU A 167 3.49 -18.81 -13.94
CA LEU A 167 4.90 -18.50 -13.63
C LEU A 167 5.94 -19.53 -14.13
N SER A 168 5.55 -20.49 -14.97
CA SER A 168 6.47 -21.47 -15.56
C SER A 168 6.23 -21.66 -17.06
N ASN A 169 7.25 -22.15 -17.76
CA ASN A 169 7.20 -22.47 -19.18
C ASN A 169 6.70 -23.91 -19.41
N THR A 170 5.60 -24.28 -18.74
CA THR A 170 5.04 -25.64 -18.76
C THR A 170 3.55 -25.62 -19.10
N ILE A 171 3.13 -26.58 -19.91
CA ILE A 171 1.74 -26.84 -20.27
C ILE A 171 1.31 -28.14 -19.60
N LEU A 172 0.16 -28.17 -18.96
CA LEU A 172 -0.45 -29.39 -18.45
C LEU A 172 -1.57 -29.84 -19.38
N SER A 173 -1.54 -31.09 -19.80
CA SER A 173 -2.60 -31.73 -20.57
C SER A 173 -3.26 -32.84 -19.76
N CYS A 174 -4.57 -32.77 -19.64
CA CYS A 174 -5.38 -33.71 -18.87
C CYS A 174 -6.31 -34.49 -19.80
N PHE A 175 -6.28 -35.82 -19.69
CA PHE A 175 -6.96 -36.74 -20.59
C PHE A 175 -8.15 -37.43 -19.94
N SER A 176 -8.99 -38.07 -20.76
CA SER A 176 -10.15 -38.84 -20.30
C SER A 176 -9.79 -40.16 -19.62
N ASP A 177 -8.55 -40.64 -19.76
CA ASP A 177 -8.02 -41.86 -19.13
C ASP A 177 -7.37 -41.58 -17.76
N ASP A 178 -7.56 -40.37 -17.22
CA ASP A 178 -7.01 -39.86 -15.96
C ASP A 178 -5.52 -39.53 -15.98
N SER A 179 -4.86 -39.70 -17.13
CA SER A 179 -3.46 -39.33 -17.31
C SER A 179 -3.31 -37.81 -17.37
N ILE A 180 -2.30 -37.27 -16.66
CA ILE A 180 -1.93 -35.85 -16.70
C ILE A 180 -0.46 -35.76 -17.06
N PHE A 181 -0.17 -35.09 -18.18
CA PHE A 181 1.19 -34.89 -18.70
C PHE A 181 1.59 -33.42 -18.64
N ALA A 182 2.85 -33.19 -18.30
CA ALA A 182 3.48 -31.89 -18.32
C ALA A 182 4.42 -31.77 -19.51
N TRP A 183 4.27 -30.71 -20.29
CA TRP A 183 5.01 -30.44 -21.51
C TRP A 183 5.73 -29.11 -21.40
N GLU A 184 6.90 -28.98 -21.99
CA GLU A 184 7.53 -27.67 -22.17
C GLU A 184 6.80 -26.84 -23.24
N SER A 185 6.54 -25.55 -23.00
CA SER A 185 5.73 -24.76 -23.96
C SER A 185 6.42 -24.43 -25.28
N ASP A 186 7.75 -24.35 -25.30
CA ASP A 186 8.50 -23.99 -26.51
C ASP A 186 8.72 -25.20 -27.42
N THR A 187 9.21 -26.30 -26.84
CA THR A 187 9.56 -27.53 -27.56
C THR A 187 8.41 -28.52 -27.65
N LEU A 188 7.41 -28.44 -26.75
CA LEU A 188 6.36 -29.46 -26.56
C LEU A 188 6.92 -30.84 -26.24
N ASP A 189 8.10 -30.90 -25.63
CA ASP A 189 8.64 -32.15 -25.11
C ASP A 189 7.98 -32.51 -23.79
N CYS A 190 7.67 -33.79 -23.61
CA CYS A 190 7.08 -34.30 -22.38
C CYS A 190 8.14 -34.27 -21.26
N LYS A 191 7.92 -33.44 -20.23
CA LYS A 191 8.79 -33.33 -19.06
C LYS A 191 8.56 -34.46 -18.07
N TYR A 192 7.30 -34.66 -17.69
CA TYR A 192 6.92 -35.68 -16.73
C TYR A 192 5.43 -36.02 -16.84
N GLN A 193 5.07 -37.19 -16.34
CA GLN A 193 3.69 -37.63 -16.14
C GLN A 193 3.41 -37.63 -14.64
N LEU A 194 2.28 -37.05 -14.23
CA LEU A 194 1.87 -37.13 -12.83
C LEU A 194 1.37 -38.55 -12.50
N PRO A 195 1.70 -39.09 -11.32
CA PRO A 195 1.28 -40.42 -10.94
C PRO A 195 -0.25 -40.47 -10.81
N VAL A 196 -0.84 -41.44 -11.50
CA VAL A 196 -2.25 -41.80 -11.32
C VAL A 196 -2.34 -42.63 -10.04
N PRO A 197 -3.19 -42.26 -9.06
CA PRO A 197 -3.26 -43.03 -7.82
C PRO A 197 -3.86 -44.42 -8.07
N ASP A 198 -3.06 -45.48 -7.91
CA ASP A 198 -3.49 -46.87 -8.12
C ASP A 198 -4.35 -47.43 -6.98
N SER A 199 -4.26 -46.83 -5.79
CA SER A 199 -4.97 -47.24 -4.56
C SER A 199 -6.25 -46.43 -4.36
N GLY A 200 -7.35 -46.80 -5.02
CA GLY A 200 -8.68 -46.24 -4.79
C GLY A 200 -9.65 -46.39 -5.98
N PRO A 201 -10.93 -45.99 -5.83
CA PRO A 201 -11.86 -45.94 -6.95
C PRO A 201 -11.37 -44.94 -8.00
N ARG A 202 -11.30 -45.36 -9.28
CA ARG A 202 -10.91 -44.46 -10.39
C ARG A 202 -11.83 -43.25 -10.44
N VAL A 203 -11.24 -42.07 -10.52
CA VAL A 203 -11.95 -40.79 -10.55
C VAL A 203 -11.76 -40.17 -11.94
N PRO A 204 -12.76 -40.25 -12.84
CA PRO A 204 -12.64 -39.64 -14.15
C PRO A 204 -12.60 -38.11 -13.99
N TYR A 205 -11.43 -37.51 -14.18
CA TYR A 205 -11.23 -36.08 -13.93
C TYR A 205 -11.90 -35.22 -14.99
N LYS A 206 -12.60 -34.17 -14.55
CA LYS A 206 -13.27 -33.19 -15.43
C LYS A 206 -13.02 -31.75 -15.01
N ALA A 207 -12.77 -31.53 -13.73
CA ALA A 207 -12.47 -30.24 -13.14
C ALA A 207 -11.01 -30.20 -12.71
N PHE A 208 -10.33 -29.10 -13.03
CA PHE A 208 -8.92 -28.88 -12.72
C PHE A 208 -8.73 -27.45 -12.23
N ALA A 209 -7.91 -27.27 -11.21
CA ALA A 209 -7.53 -25.98 -10.67
C ALA A 209 -6.06 -26.00 -10.27
N ILE A 210 -5.34 -24.90 -10.50
CA ILE A 210 -3.95 -24.73 -10.11
C ILE A 210 -3.83 -23.53 -9.17
N THR A 211 -2.93 -23.61 -8.21
CA THR A 211 -2.49 -22.47 -7.40
C THR A 211 -1.76 -21.44 -8.26
N ARG A 212 -1.79 -20.17 -7.86
CA ARG A 212 -1.22 -19.06 -8.65
C ARG A 212 0.30 -19.10 -8.71
N ASP A 213 0.93 -19.72 -7.72
CA ASP A 213 2.36 -20.01 -7.69
C ASP A 213 2.78 -21.17 -8.62
N GLY A 214 1.82 -21.88 -9.23
CA GLY A 214 2.08 -23.03 -10.10
C GLY A 214 2.60 -24.26 -9.37
N ARG A 215 2.52 -24.33 -8.03
CA ARG A 215 3.11 -25.44 -7.26
C ARG A 215 2.17 -26.60 -6.99
N SER A 216 0.85 -26.36 -6.96
CA SER A 216 -0.13 -27.40 -6.64
C SER A 216 -1.24 -27.50 -7.70
N LEU A 217 -1.61 -28.73 -8.04
CA LEU A 217 -2.71 -29.04 -8.95
C LEU A 217 -3.79 -29.80 -8.18
N ALA A 218 -5.04 -29.33 -8.27
CA ALA A 218 -6.22 -30.05 -7.80
C ALA A 218 -7.01 -30.60 -8.99
N ALA A 219 -7.32 -31.90 -8.98
CA ALA A 219 -8.18 -32.54 -9.97
C ALA A 219 -9.34 -33.30 -9.31
N GLY A 220 -10.49 -33.27 -9.97
CA GLY A 220 -11.72 -33.89 -9.49
C GLY A 220 -12.69 -34.09 -10.65
N GLY A 221 -13.74 -34.88 -10.46
CA GLY A 221 -14.66 -35.18 -11.55
C GLY A 221 -15.88 -35.96 -11.12
N ARG A 222 -16.13 -37.15 -11.68
CA ARG A 222 -17.30 -37.97 -11.30
C ARG A 222 -17.04 -38.81 -10.03
N SER A 223 -16.58 -38.16 -8.98
CA SER A 223 -16.50 -38.75 -7.64
C SER A 223 -16.61 -37.63 -6.60
N ASN A 224 -16.69 -38.02 -5.32
CA ASN A 224 -16.56 -37.11 -4.19
C ASN A 224 -15.10 -36.87 -3.76
N LEU A 225 -14.13 -37.43 -4.49
CA LEU A 225 -12.71 -37.31 -4.16
C LEU A 225 -12.06 -36.22 -5.02
N ILE A 226 -11.19 -35.44 -4.39
CA ILE A 226 -10.35 -34.43 -5.05
C ILE A 226 -8.90 -34.80 -4.76
N HIS A 227 -8.11 -34.95 -5.81
CA HIS A 227 -6.70 -35.28 -5.71
C HIS A 227 -5.87 -34.01 -5.83
N LEU A 228 -4.89 -33.85 -4.94
CA LEU A 228 -3.99 -32.70 -4.87
C LEU A 228 -2.55 -33.18 -5.06
N TRP A 229 -1.90 -32.74 -6.13
CA TRP A 229 -0.50 -33.02 -6.43
C TRP A 229 0.38 -31.80 -6.16
N CYS A 230 1.62 -32.06 -5.75
CA CYS A 230 2.71 -31.10 -5.81
C CYS A 230 3.38 -31.23 -7.16
N LEU A 231 3.39 -30.17 -7.96
CA LEU A 231 4.04 -30.15 -9.27
C LEU A 231 5.57 -30.05 -9.16
N GLY A 232 6.09 -29.54 -8.03
CA GLY A 232 7.52 -29.51 -7.75
C GLY A 232 8.11 -30.89 -7.41
N SER A 233 7.46 -31.65 -6.54
CA SER A 233 7.89 -33.01 -6.19
C SER A 233 7.28 -34.11 -7.04
N GLN A 234 6.34 -33.77 -7.94
CA GLN A 234 5.64 -34.70 -8.83
C GLN A 234 4.88 -35.82 -8.09
N GLN A 235 4.48 -35.55 -6.84
CA GLN A 235 3.81 -36.52 -5.99
C GLN A 235 2.40 -36.09 -5.62
N LEU A 236 1.52 -37.08 -5.43
CA LEU A 236 0.22 -36.88 -4.82
C LEU A 236 0.42 -36.53 -3.34
N ILE A 237 0.06 -35.30 -2.96
CA ILE A 237 0.17 -34.84 -1.57
C ILE A 237 -1.02 -35.35 -0.76
N ARG A 238 -2.22 -35.28 -1.35
CA ARG A 238 -3.46 -35.49 -0.59
C ARG A 238 -4.63 -35.91 -1.45
N VAL A 239 -5.50 -36.73 -0.86
CA VAL A 239 -6.85 -37.02 -1.34
C VAL A 239 -7.86 -36.37 -0.38
N ILE A 240 -8.63 -35.42 -0.87
CA ILE A 240 -9.66 -34.72 -0.10
C ILE A 240 -11.01 -35.36 -0.42
N GLN A 241 -11.67 -35.91 0.61
CA GLN A 241 -13.01 -36.48 0.49
C GLN A 241 -14.07 -35.42 0.81
N MET A 242 -14.90 -35.10 -0.18
CA MET A 242 -16.06 -34.23 -0.02
C MET A 242 -17.23 -34.98 0.62
N PRO A 243 -18.19 -34.25 1.25
CA PRO A 243 -19.40 -34.86 1.81
C PRO A 243 -20.11 -35.76 0.80
N THR A 244 -20.71 -36.85 1.27
CA THR A 244 -21.34 -37.90 0.43
C THR A 244 -22.43 -37.38 -0.52
N LEU A 245 -23.03 -36.23 -0.21
CA LEU A 245 -23.98 -35.55 -1.09
C LEU A 245 -23.33 -35.07 -2.41
N VAL A 246 -22.03 -34.80 -2.39
CA VAL A 246 -21.26 -34.35 -3.56
C VAL A 246 -20.82 -35.56 -4.38
N ARG A 247 -21.59 -35.92 -5.41
CA ARG A 247 -21.24 -37.05 -6.29
C ARG A 247 -20.34 -36.68 -7.46
N THR A 248 -20.45 -35.45 -7.95
CA THR A 248 -19.63 -34.98 -9.07
C THR A 248 -19.20 -33.53 -8.87
N VAL A 249 -17.93 -33.27 -9.13
CA VAL A 249 -17.33 -31.93 -9.18
C VAL A 249 -17.38 -31.42 -10.63
N ARG A 250 -18.08 -30.30 -10.84
CA ARG A 250 -18.25 -29.68 -12.17
C ARG A 250 -17.13 -28.69 -12.48
N GLN A 251 -16.76 -27.88 -11.50
CA GLN A 251 -15.74 -26.85 -11.65
C GLN A 251 -14.97 -26.69 -10.34
N MET A 252 -13.69 -26.33 -10.45
CA MET A 252 -12.85 -25.98 -9.32
C MET A 252 -12.04 -24.73 -9.63
N GLU A 253 -11.83 -23.90 -8.62
CA GLU A 253 -11.03 -22.69 -8.74
C GLU A 253 -10.43 -22.29 -7.39
N PHE A 254 -9.14 -21.96 -7.38
CA PHE A 254 -8.49 -21.45 -6.18
C PHE A 254 -8.84 -19.99 -5.95
N VAL A 255 -9.14 -19.63 -4.70
CA VAL A 255 -9.33 -18.23 -4.31
C VAL A 255 -7.96 -17.67 -3.93
N PRO A 256 -7.42 -16.69 -4.68
CA PRO A 256 -6.15 -16.10 -4.34
C PRO A 256 -6.27 -15.23 -3.10
N ASP A 257 -5.27 -15.28 -2.23
CA ASP A 257 -5.12 -14.31 -1.15
C ASP A 257 -3.96 -13.38 -1.49
N SER A 258 -4.14 -12.08 -1.26
CA SER A 258 -3.12 -11.06 -1.57
C SER A 258 -1.85 -11.22 -0.73
N PHE A 259 -1.92 -12.01 0.35
CA PHE A 259 -0.84 -12.18 1.32
C PHE A 259 -0.14 -13.54 1.28
N ASP A 260 -0.56 -14.47 0.41
CA ASP A 260 -0.09 -15.88 0.44
C ASP A 260 0.89 -16.22 -0.70
N GLY A 261 1.46 -15.21 -1.38
CA GLY A 261 2.46 -15.42 -2.43
C GLY A 261 1.98 -16.27 -3.63
N GLY A 262 0.69 -16.55 -3.72
CA GLY A 262 0.09 -17.43 -4.74
C GLY A 262 -0.09 -18.90 -4.33
N ALA A 263 0.29 -19.30 -3.11
CA ALA A 263 0.10 -20.67 -2.59
C ALA A 263 -1.39 -21.05 -2.43
N ASN A 264 -2.27 -20.05 -2.33
CA ASN A 264 -3.72 -20.11 -2.33
C ASN A 264 -4.29 -21.29 -1.53
N GLN A 265 -4.51 -21.08 -0.23
CA GLN A 265 -4.99 -22.16 0.65
C GLN A 265 -6.48 -22.54 0.46
N THR A 266 -7.27 -21.71 -0.21
CA THR A 266 -8.73 -21.91 -0.32
C THR A 266 -9.11 -22.37 -1.73
N LEU A 267 -9.73 -23.54 -1.82
CA LEU A 267 -10.25 -24.13 -3.05
C LEU A 267 -11.78 -24.04 -3.08
N GLY A 268 -12.33 -23.40 -4.10
CA GLY A 268 -13.75 -23.40 -4.41
C GLY A 268 -14.10 -24.61 -5.27
N VAL A 269 -15.05 -25.43 -4.81
CA VAL A 269 -15.50 -26.66 -5.47
C VAL A 269 -16.99 -26.52 -5.80
N LEU A 270 -17.32 -26.44 -7.08
CA LEU A 270 -18.70 -26.41 -7.57
C LEU A 270 -19.18 -27.85 -7.84
N SER A 271 -20.22 -28.26 -7.14
CA SER A 271 -20.79 -29.61 -7.24
C SER A 271 -22.08 -29.66 -8.06
N GLN A 272 -22.55 -30.89 -8.34
CA GLN A 272 -23.78 -31.17 -9.10
C GLN A 272 -25.05 -30.57 -8.49
N ASP A 273 -25.06 -30.34 -7.18
CA ASP A 273 -26.16 -29.70 -6.45
C ASP A 273 -26.28 -28.19 -6.72
N GLY A 274 -25.37 -27.61 -7.51
CA GLY A 274 -25.37 -26.18 -7.81
C GLY A 274 -24.82 -25.32 -6.68
N VAL A 275 -24.17 -25.92 -5.67
CA VAL A 275 -23.56 -25.20 -4.56
C VAL A 275 -22.04 -25.19 -4.74
N MET A 276 -21.44 -24.00 -4.61
CA MET A 276 -19.98 -23.83 -4.60
C MET A 276 -19.47 -23.81 -3.17
N ARG A 277 -18.69 -24.82 -2.79
CA ARG A 277 -18.13 -25.01 -1.45
C ARG A 277 -16.67 -24.57 -1.42
N PHE A 278 -16.32 -23.72 -0.46
CA PHE A 278 -14.95 -23.24 -0.28
C PHE A 278 -14.30 -24.00 0.86
N ILE A 279 -13.29 -24.81 0.52
CA ILE A 279 -12.56 -25.64 1.46
C ILE A 279 -11.12 -25.14 1.59
N ASN A 280 -10.53 -25.30 2.77
CA ASN A 280 -9.10 -25.07 2.94
C ASN A 280 -8.34 -26.37 2.66
N ILE A 281 -7.38 -26.34 1.73
CA ILE A 281 -6.67 -27.55 1.25
C ILE A 281 -5.80 -28.21 2.33
N HIS A 282 -5.25 -27.43 3.26
CA HIS A 282 -4.37 -27.93 4.32
C HIS A 282 -5.16 -28.57 5.47
N THR A 283 -6.20 -27.88 5.90
CA THR A 283 -7.04 -28.32 7.04
C THR A 283 -8.16 -29.28 6.60
N CYS A 284 -8.46 -29.34 5.30
CA CYS A 284 -9.60 -30.07 4.73
C CYS A 284 -10.96 -29.68 5.32
N LYS A 285 -11.06 -28.48 5.92
CA LYS A 285 -12.30 -27.97 6.49
C LYS A 285 -13.06 -27.14 5.46
N LEU A 286 -14.38 -27.30 5.46
CA LEU A 286 -15.30 -26.40 4.79
C LEU A 286 -15.28 -25.05 5.51
N LEU A 287 -14.95 -23.98 4.80
CA LEU A 287 -14.96 -22.62 5.31
C LEU A 287 -16.35 -22.01 5.16
N PHE A 288 -16.85 -21.93 3.93
CA PHE A 288 -18.17 -21.40 3.62
C PHE A 288 -18.68 -21.98 2.29
N HIS A 289 -19.93 -21.74 1.95
CA HIS A 289 -20.51 -22.13 0.67
C HIS A 289 -21.35 -21.00 0.09
N VAL A 290 -21.52 -21.01 -1.23
CA VAL A 290 -22.28 -20.04 -2.00
C VAL A 290 -23.24 -20.79 -2.92
N GLY A 291 -24.48 -20.34 -2.99
CA GLY A 291 -25.56 -21.03 -3.73
C GLY A 291 -26.45 -21.87 -2.82
N SER A 292 -27.64 -22.18 -3.32
CA SER A 292 -28.64 -23.02 -2.65
C SER A 292 -29.37 -23.87 -3.69
N HIS A 293 -30.17 -24.86 -3.26
CA HIS A 293 -30.92 -25.70 -4.18
C HIS A 293 -31.87 -24.90 -5.11
N ASP A 294 -32.48 -23.84 -4.58
CA ASP A 294 -33.37 -22.95 -5.36
C ASP A 294 -32.64 -21.94 -6.26
N ASN A 295 -31.33 -21.82 -6.09
CA ASN A 295 -30.47 -20.86 -6.78
C ASN A 295 -29.18 -21.61 -7.15
N ALA A 296 -29.29 -22.56 -8.06
CA ALA A 296 -28.19 -23.40 -8.46
C ALA A 296 -27.19 -22.61 -9.31
N ILE A 297 -25.90 -22.75 -9.01
CA ILE A 297 -24.80 -22.15 -9.77
C ILE A 297 -24.45 -23.07 -10.94
N THR A 298 -24.43 -22.52 -12.15
CA THR A 298 -24.04 -23.23 -13.38
C THR A 298 -22.55 -23.09 -13.67
N ALA A 299 -22.01 -21.90 -13.48
CA ALA A 299 -20.59 -21.59 -13.64
C ALA A 299 -20.18 -20.50 -12.65
N ALA A 300 -18.92 -20.49 -12.24
CA ALA A 300 -18.37 -19.43 -11.40
C ALA A 300 -17.02 -18.95 -11.94
N ALA A 301 -16.61 -17.75 -11.53
CA ALA A 301 -15.26 -17.25 -11.74
C ALA A 301 -14.82 -16.51 -10.47
N VAL A 302 -13.55 -16.60 -10.12
CA VAL A 302 -12.95 -15.87 -9.00
C VAL A 302 -12.05 -14.76 -9.54
N SER A 303 -12.09 -13.59 -8.90
CA SER A 303 -11.24 -12.48 -9.32
C SER A 303 -9.76 -12.79 -9.07
N PRO A 304 -8.82 -12.37 -9.92
CA PRO A 304 -7.38 -12.55 -9.68
C PRO A 304 -6.88 -11.86 -8.40
N SER A 305 -7.64 -10.89 -7.89
CA SER A 305 -7.42 -10.22 -6.60
C SER A 305 -7.99 -10.98 -5.40
N GLY A 306 -8.84 -11.99 -5.62
CA GLY A 306 -9.49 -12.78 -4.57
C GLY A 306 -10.59 -12.04 -3.81
N ARG A 307 -10.98 -10.85 -4.26
CA ARG A 307 -11.98 -10.00 -3.60
C ARG A 307 -13.40 -10.35 -3.99
N HIS A 308 -13.59 -10.83 -5.21
CA HIS A 308 -14.90 -11.03 -5.81
C HIS A 308 -15.05 -12.44 -6.38
N ILE A 309 -16.25 -13.01 -6.21
CA ILE A 309 -16.67 -14.24 -6.87
C ILE A 309 -17.89 -13.89 -7.70
N VAL A 310 -17.87 -14.21 -8.98
CA VAL A 310 -19.01 -14.05 -9.88
C VAL A 310 -19.59 -15.43 -10.15
N ALA A 311 -20.86 -15.63 -9.83
CA ALA A 311 -21.58 -16.87 -10.06
C ALA A 311 -22.71 -16.64 -11.06
N ILE A 312 -22.80 -17.51 -12.06
CA ILE A 312 -23.91 -17.58 -12.99
C ILE A 312 -24.92 -18.57 -12.43
N MET A 313 -26.17 -18.15 -12.35
CA MET A 313 -27.25 -18.95 -11.80
C MET A 313 -27.97 -19.72 -12.93
N ASP A 314 -28.69 -20.78 -12.57
CA ASP A 314 -29.54 -21.58 -13.46
C ASP A 314 -30.59 -20.75 -14.23
N ASN A 315 -31.15 -19.73 -13.59
CA ASN A 315 -32.06 -18.76 -14.21
C ASN A 315 -31.36 -17.82 -15.20
N GLY A 316 -30.04 -17.90 -15.33
CA GLY A 316 -29.22 -17.12 -16.23
C GLY A 316 -28.80 -15.74 -15.70
N SER A 317 -29.13 -15.40 -14.45
CA SER A 317 -28.65 -14.19 -13.79
C SER A 317 -27.20 -14.32 -13.29
N ILE A 318 -26.55 -13.17 -13.06
CA ILE A 318 -25.20 -13.12 -12.50
C ILE A 318 -25.27 -12.56 -11.07
N ASN A 319 -24.74 -13.31 -10.12
CA ASN A 319 -24.55 -12.89 -8.73
C ASN A 319 -23.08 -12.57 -8.46
N ILE A 320 -22.83 -11.40 -7.87
CA ILE A 320 -21.50 -10.98 -7.46
C ILE A 320 -21.43 -11.05 -5.94
N TYR A 321 -20.48 -11.83 -5.43
CA TYR A 321 -20.21 -12.01 -4.02
C TYR A 321 -18.88 -11.36 -3.65
N SER A 322 -18.80 -10.77 -2.45
CA SER A 322 -17.52 -10.33 -1.89
C SER A 322 -16.98 -11.40 -0.94
N VAL A 323 -15.75 -11.84 -1.20
CA VAL A 323 -15.07 -12.86 -0.37
C VAL A 323 -14.86 -12.34 1.06
N GLN A 324 -14.58 -11.05 1.22
CA GLN A 324 -14.42 -10.42 2.54
C GLN A 324 -15.71 -10.50 3.37
N SER A 325 -16.87 -10.23 2.76
CA SER A 325 -18.17 -10.34 3.46
C SER A 325 -18.50 -11.79 3.82
N LEU A 326 -18.20 -12.73 2.92
CA LEU A 326 -18.42 -14.17 3.17
C LEU A 326 -17.53 -14.72 4.30
N THR A 327 -16.32 -14.18 4.48
CA THR A 327 -15.37 -14.61 5.52
C THR A 327 -15.53 -13.88 6.85
N GLN A 328 -16.12 -12.68 6.88
CA GLN A 328 -16.39 -11.93 8.12
C GLN A 328 -17.40 -12.62 9.05
N GLU A 329 -18.32 -13.40 8.50
CA GLU A 329 -19.32 -14.13 9.32
C GLU A 329 -18.74 -15.31 10.11
N LEU A 330 -17.60 -15.87 9.67
CA LEU A 330 -16.89 -16.93 10.40
C LEU A 330 -16.21 -16.44 11.69
N ASN A 331 -16.04 -15.12 11.83
CA ASN A 331 -15.45 -14.48 13.00
C ASN A 331 -16.48 -13.86 13.95
N LYS A 332 -17.79 -13.98 13.67
CA LYS A 332 -18.82 -13.61 14.66
C LYS A 332 -18.89 -14.76 15.69
N PRO A 333 -18.81 -14.48 17.00
CA PRO A 333 -19.14 -15.49 18.00
C PRO A 333 -20.56 -16.00 17.73
N PRO A 334 -20.86 -17.29 18.00
CA PRO A 334 -22.21 -17.81 17.84
C PRO A 334 -23.21 -16.89 18.58
N PRO A 335 -24.38 -16.61 17.99
CA PRO A 335 -25.37 -15.75 18.64
C PRO A 335 -25.75 -16.37 19.99
N SER A 336 -25.72 -15.56 21.04
CA SER A 336 -26.08 -16.02 22.39
C SER A 336 -27.51 -16.55 22.38
N GLN A 337 -27.71 -17.83 22.70
CA GLN A 337 -29.04 -18.44 22.79
C GLN A 337 -29.85 -17.97 24.00
N VAL A 338 -29.33 -17.02 24.78
CA VAL A 338 -30.04 -16.47 25.94
C VAL A 338 -30.37 -15.01 25.66
N LYS A 339 -31.66 -14.75 25.51
CA LYS A 339 -32.23 -13.41 25.48
C LYS A 339 -32.19 -12.89 26.92
N VAL A 340 -31.38 -11.88 27.21
CA VAL A 340 -31.44 -11.17 28.50
C VAL A 340 -32.78 -10.44 28.52
N ILE A 341 -33.71 -10.96 29.31
CA ILE A 341 -34.96 -10.27 29.65
C ILE A 341 -34.60 -9.27 30.74
N SER A 342 -34.19 -8.07 30.37
CA SER A 342 -34.16 -6.94 31.28
C SER A 342 -35.57 -6.38 31.38
N GLY A 343 -36.24 -6.70 32.49
CA GLY A 343 -37.59 -6.22 32.77
C GLY A 343 -38.10 -6.53 34.17
N GLY A 344 -37.65 -5.75 35.16
CA GLY A 344 -38.56 -5.14 36.15
C GLY A 344 -38.85 -5.87 37.47
N LYS A 345 -38.44 -5.16 38.55
CA LYS A 345 -38.98 -5.08 39.92
C LYS A 345 -38.42 -6.04 41.00
N ALA A 346 -37.96 -5.37 42.06
CA ALA A 346 -37.57 -5.89 43.36
C ALA A 346 -38.77 -6.45 44.13
N ASP A 347 -38.59 -7.55 44.87
CA ASP A 347 -38.55 -7.54 46.34
C ASP A 347 -38.32 -8.94 46.93
N GLU A 348 -37.57 -8.92 48.03
CA GLU A 348 -37.54 -9.78 49.22
C GLU A 348 -37.30 -11.31 49.19
N ASP A 349 -36.37 -11.67 50.08
CA ASP A 349 -36.23 -12.90 50.88
C ASP A 349 -36.13 -14.27 50.18
N PHE A 350 -35.01 -14.95 50.41
CA PHE A 350 -34.95 -16.11 51.32
C PHE A 350 -33.50 -16.52 51.56
N SER A 351 -33.06 -16.33 52.79
CA SER A 351 -31.92 -17.02 53.39
C SER A 351 -32.32 -18.44 53.79
N ASN A 352 -31.34 -19.34 53.80
CA ASN A 352 -31.33 -20.74 54.25
C ASN A 352 -31.50 -21.80 53.14
N ILE A 353 -30.40 -22.51 52.84
CA ILE A 353 -30.23 -23.92 53.25
C ILE A 353 -28.77 -24.35 53.10
N LYS A 354 -28.35 -25.14 54.09
CA LYS A 354 -26.98 -25.47 54.53
C LYS A 354 -26.19 -26.35 53.56
N VAL A 355 -24.90 -26.06 53.52
CA VAL A 355 -23.80 -26.96 53.13
C VAL A 355 -23.77 -28.21 54.02
N LYS A 356 -23.62 -29.38 53.41
CA LYS A 356 -22.98 -30.56 54.06
C LYS A 356 -22.05 -31.24 53.06
N VAL A 357 -20.77 -30.95 53.22
CA VAL A 357 -19.64 -31.72 52.68
C VAL A 357 -19.53 -33.02 53.47
N ARG A 358 -19.37 -34.15 52.77
CA ARG A 358 -18.64 -35.31 53.33
C ARG A 358 -17.54 -35.69 52.36
N SER A 359 -16.33 -35.46 52.86
CA SER A 359 -15.03 -35.94 52.41
C SER A 359 -14.90 -37.44 52.68
N ASP A 360 -14.29 -38.17 51.76
CA ASP A 360 -13.36 -39.24 52.14
C ASP A 360 -12.10 -39.14 51.30
N ILE A 361 -10.99 -39.05 52.02
CA ILE A 361 -9.61 -38.88 51.56
C ILE A 361 -8.92 -40.22 51.85
N HIS A 362 -8.22 -40.77 50.87
CA HIS A 362 -6.98 -41.50 51.16
C HIS A 362 -5.81 -40.86 50.42
N ARG A 363 -4.90 -40.32 51.22
CA ARG A 363 -3.63 -39.69 50.89
C ARG A 363 -2.56 -40.74 50.61
N ALA A 364 -1.64 -40.42 49.71
CA ALA A 364 -0.22 -40.60 49.97
C ALA A 364 0.53 -39.29 49.62
N ALA A 365 1.16 -38.72 50.65
CA ALA A 365 2.05 -37.55 50.70
C ALA A 365 3.45 -37.90 50.15
N LYS A 366 4.40 -37.04 49.78
CA LYS A 366 4.65 -35.57 49.73
C LYS A 366 5.97 -35.46 48.92
N SER A 367 6.15 -34.44 48.09
CA SER A 367 7.13 -33.38 48.42
C SER A 367 6.78 -32.07 47.71
N SER A 368 7.05 -30.99 48.43
CA SER A 368 6.72 -29.61 48.15
C SER A 368 7.42 -29.04 46.90
N ASP A 369 6.67 -28.31 46.07
CA ASP A 369 7.13 -26.99 45.66
C ASP A 369 5.99 -26.03 45.26
N ARG A 370 6.22 -24.75 45.54
CA ARG A 370 5.24 -23.65 45.54
C ARG A 370 4.88 -23.17 44.12
N ARG A 371 3.57 -22.92 43.93
CA ARG A 371 2.85 -21.95 43.06
C ARG A 371 3.75 -21.08 42.16
N THR A 372 3.51 -20.94 40.85
CA THR A 372 2.34 -20.31 40.22
C THR A 372 2.20 -20.71 38.73
N ASN A 373 1.09 -21.36 38.34
CA ASN A 373 0.73 -21.48 36.93
C ASN A 373 -0.23 -20.34 36.58
N ASN A 374 0.24 -19.39 35.75
CA ASN A 374 -0.60 -18.38 35.12
C ASN A 374 -1.25 -19.00 33.88
N ASP A 375 -2.54 -19.32 33.99
CA ASP A 375 -3.32 -19.89 32.89
C ASP A 375 -3.60 -18.84 31.80
N LEU A 376 -3.01 -19.07 30.62
CA LEU A 376 -3.40 -18.48 29.34
C LEU A 376 -4.81 -18.98 28.95
N PRO A 377 -5.65 -18.18 28.25
CA PRO A 377 -6.93 -18.67 27.75
C PRO A 377 -6.71 -19.92 26.87
N ALA A 378 -7.52 -20.96 27.10
CA ALA A 378 -7.35 -22.35 26.68
C ALA A 378 -7.17 -22.64 25.16
N GLY A 379 -7.03 -21.63 24.30
CA GLY A 379 -6.92 -21.77 22.85
C GLY A 379 -5.50 -21.80 22.26
N LEU A 380 -4.49 -21.19 22.90
CA LEU A 380 -3.13 -21.08 22.33
C LEU A 380 -2.04 -21.34 23.38
N ASN A 381 -1.64 -22.60 23.50
CA ASN A 381 -0.49 -22.97 24.31
C ASN A 381 0.82 -22.48 23.65
N LYS A 382 1.67 -21.75 24.39
CA LYS A 382 3.01 -21.28 23.94
C LYS A 382 3.84 -22.41 23.32
N LYS A 383 3.81 -23.62 23.90
CA LYS A 383 4.53 -24.79 23.36
C LYS A 383 4.06 -25.18 21.96
N ARG A 384 2.75 -25.10 21.71
CA ARG A 384 2.16 -25.41 20.39
C ARG A 384 2.52 -24.33 19.37
N LEU A 385 2.52 -23.06 19.77
CA LEU A 385 2.94 -21.94 18.92
C LEU A 385 4.41 -22.08 18.51
N VAL A 386 5.29 -22.35 19.47
CA VAL A 386 6.72 -22.60 19.19
C VAL A 386 6.91 -23.81 18.27
N ALA A 387 6.12 -24.88 18.43
CA ALA A 387 6.18 -26.03 17.53
C ALA A 387 5.73 -25.69 16.09
N LEU A 388 4.69 -24.87 15.94
CA LEU A 388 4.27 -24.35 14.63
C LEU A 388 5.35 -23.47 14.00
N LEU A 389 5.98 -22.59 14.79
CA LEU A 389 7.07 -21.73 14.31
C LEU A 389 8.25 -22.57 13.82
N LYS A 390 8.64 -23.62 14.55
CA LYS A 390 9.71 -24.54 14.11
C LYS A 390 9.36 -25.31 12.83
N GLY A 391 8.09 -25.64 12.62
CA GLY A 391 7.64 -26.37 11.43
C GLY A 391 7.49 -25.50 10.18
N PHE A 392 7.00 -24.27 10.33
CA PHE A 392 6.68 -23.38 9.21
C PHE A 392 7.69 -22.23 9.02
N GLY A 393 8.60 -22.00 9.97
CA GLY A 393 9.58 -20.91 9.97
C GLY A 393 9.02 -19.54 10.34
N GLU A 394 7.73 -19.32 10.15
CA GLU A 394 7.06 -18.04 10.46
C GLU A 394 5.59 -18.22 10.90
N TYR A 395 5.06 -17.24 11.63
CA TYR A 395 3.63 -17.22 11.94
C TYR A 395 2.81 -16.67 10.77
N PRO A 396 1.61 -17.21 10.50
CA PRO A 396 0.76 -16.71 9.42
C PRO A 396 0.46 -15.21 9.56
N ALA A 397 0.72 -14.43 8.52
CA ALA A 397 0.63 -12.96 8.55
C ALA A 397 -0.72 -12.44 9.08
N LYS A 398 -1.82 -13.13 8.75
CA LYS A 398 -3.18 -12.78 9.21
C LYS A 398 -3.36 -12.83 10.73
N TYR A 399 -2.68 -13.77 11.39
CA TYR A 399 -2.82 -14.00 12.84
C TYR A 399 -1.60 -13.55 13.64
N ARG A 400 -0.51 -13.11 12.98
CA ARG A 400 0.76 -12.74 13.62
C ARG A 400 0.59 -11.79 14.80
N MET A 401 -0.14 -10.68 14.64
CA MET A 401 -0.35 -9.71 15.72
C MET A 401 -1.15 -10.28 16.90
N PHE A 402 -2.11 -11.17 16.62
CA PHE A 402 -2.87 -11.86 17.66
C PHE A 402 -2.00 -12.90 18.40
N VAL A 403 -1.12 -13.60 17.66
CA VAL A 403 -0.13 -14.51 18.24
C VAL A 403 0.84 -13.74 19.13
N TRP A 404 1.38 -12.61 18.67
CA TRP A 404 2.27 -11.76 19.48
C TRP A 404 1.58 -11.25 20.75
N ARG A 405 0.32 -10.80 20.64
CA ARG A 405 -0.50 -10.41 21.81
C ARG A 405 -0.59 -11.54 22.83
N SER A 406 -0.78 -12.77 22.37
CA SER A 406 -0.87 -13.96 23.23
C SER A 406 0.48 -14.38 23.81
N LEU A 407 1.57 -14.30 23.04
CA LEU A 407 2.91 -14.68 23.48
C LEU A 407 3.44 -13.71 24.54
N LEU A 408 3.21 -12.40 24.34
CA LEU A 408 3.63 -11.34 25.23
C LEU A 408 2.70 -11.16 26.45
N CYS A 409 1.54 -11.84 26.47
CA CYS A 409 0.55 -11.73 27.54
C CYS A 409 0.13 -10.28 27.83
N LEU A 410 -0.14 -9.50 26.77
CA LEU A 410 -0.42 -8.06 26.91
C LEU A 410 -1.67 -7.78 27.77
N PRO A 411 -1.60 -6.80 28.71
CA PRO A 411 -2.64 -6.60 29.71
C PRO A 411 -3.87 -5.79 29.25
N GLU A 412 -3.76 -5.00 28.18
CA GLU A 412 -4.83 -4.13 27.66
C GLU A 412 -5.33 -3.08 28.66
N ASN A 413 -4.39 -2.33 29.26
CA ASN A 413 -4.65 -1.33 30.29
C ASN A 413 -5.19 0.00 29.71
N HIS A 414 -6.45 0.00 29.29
CA HIS A 414 -7.09 1.18 28.67
C HIS A 414 -7.04 2.44 29.54
N ALA A 415 -7.31 2.32 30.84
CA ALA A 415 -7.34 3.46 31.77
C ALA A 415 -5.94 4.05 31.99
N ALA A 416 -4.93 3.20 32.22
CA ALA A 416 -3.55 3.65 32.44
C ALA A 416 -2.98 4.31 31.17
N TYR A 417 -3.23 3.73 29.99
CA TYR A 417 -2.80 4.32 28.73
C TYR A 417 -3.48 5.68 28.48
N SER A 418 -4.78 5.79 28.76
CA SER A 418 -5.52 7.05 28.59
C SER A 418 -4.92 8.15 29.48
N SER A 419 -4.62 7.85 30.74
CA SER A 419 -3.98 8.79 31.67
C SER A 419 -2.62 9.32 31.16
N LEU A 420 -1.83 8.49 30.46
CA LEU A 420 -0.58 8.93 29.85
C LEU A 420 -0.82 9.82 28.63
N THR A 421 -1.82 9.49 27.81
CA THR A 421 -2.14 10.29 26.62
C THR A 421 -2.81 11.61 26.94
N ASP A 422 -3.55 11.70 28.05
CA ASP A 422 -4.22 12.92 28.51
C ASP A 422 -3.22 14.02 28.92
N LYS A 423 -1.98 13.66 29.25
CA LYS A 423 -0.87 14.60 29.49
C LYS A 423 -0.40 15.33 28.23
N GLY A 424 -0.86 14.92 27.04
CA GLY A 424 -0.51 15.55 25.77
C GLY A 424 0.88 15.20 25.25
N LEU A 425 1.35 15.97 24.26
CA LEU A 425 2.66 15.75 23.63
C LEU A 425 3.80 16.19 24.55
N HIS A 426 4.82 15.35 24.68
CA HIS A 426 5.99 15.65 25.49
C HIS A 426 6.92 16.64 24.75
N THR A 427 7.58 17.52 25.51
CA THR A 427 8.44 18.58 24.96
C THR A 427 9.56 18.04 24.07
N ALA A 428 10.17 16.92 24.46
CA ALA A 428 11.23 16.25 23.70
C ALA A 428 10.85 15.87 22.25
N TYR A 429 9.55 15.67 21.96
CA TYR A 429 9.09 15.19 20.66
C TYR A 429 8.28 16.19 19.85
N LEU A 430 8.22 17.46 20.27
CA LEU A 430 7.53 18.51 19.51
C LEU A 430 8.18 18.72 18.13
N SER A 431 9.51 18.76 18.08
CA SER A 431 10.32 18.93 16.85
C SER A 431 10.77 17.60 16.23
N LEU A 432 10.09 16.49 16.54
CA LEU A 432 10.42 15.17 15.98
C LEU A 432 10.36 15.16 14.45
N SER A 433 9.49 15.98 13.85
CA SER A 433 9.38 16.15 12.40
C SER A 433 10.67 16.54 11.72
N ASP A 434 11.49 17.34 12.41
CA ASP A 434 12.66 17.99 11.84
C ASP A 434 13.86 17.05 11.93
N LYS A 435 13.96 16.29 13.02
CA LYS A 435 15.00 15.27 13.24
C LYS A 435 14.71 13.97 12.49
N TYR A 436 13.46 13.56 12.39
CA TYR A 436 13.02 12.30 11.77
C TYR A 436 11.87 12.54 10.78
N PRO A 437 12.18 12.98 9.54
CA PRO A 437 11.17 13.31 8.55
C PRO A 437 10.48 12.06 7.99
N ILE A 438 9.22 11.85 8.37
CA ILE A 438 8.38 10.74 7.87
C ILE A 438 7.37 11.27 6.85
N LYS A 439 7.37 10.72 5.62
CA LYS A 439 6.47 11.14 4.54
C LYS A 439 4.97 11.05 4.88
N SER A 440 4.59 10.08 5.72
CA SER A 440 3.19 9.86 6.14
C SER A 440 2.88 10.61 7.43
N GLN A 441 2.04 11.64 7.34
CA GLN A 441 1.60 12.41 8.52
C GLN A 441 0.87 11.54 9.56
N LYS A 442 0.14 10.50 9.15
CA LYS A 442 -0.55 9.59 10.08
C LYS A 442 0.46 8.81 10.92
N LEU A 443 1.49 8.26 10.28
CA LEU A 443 2.55 7.51 10.97
C LEU A 443 3.38 8.42 11.87
N GLN A 444 3.70 9.62 11.38
CA GLN A 444 4.43 10.62 12.14
C GLN A 444 3.70 11.01 13.43
N ARG A 445 2.40 11.34 13.34
CA ARG A 445 1.57 11.63 14.53
C ARG A 445 1.45 10.43 15.45
N GLY A 446 1.33 9.22 14.89
CA GLY A 446 1.30 7.97 15.67
C GLY A 446 2.58 7.76 16.47
N LEU A 447 3.75 7.94 15.84
CA LEU A 447 5.05 7.83 16.48
C LEU A 447 5.24 8.91 17.55
N GLN A 448 4.91 10.16 17.25
CA GLN A 448 5.03 11.28 18.18
C GLN A 448 4.19 11.07 19.45
N ARG A 449 2.96 10.56 19.30
CA ARG A 449 2.07 10.23 20.43
C ARG A 449 2.59 9.06 21.24
N LEU A 450 3.08 8.01 20.58
CA LEU A 450 3.65 6.84 21.26
C LEU A 450 4.87 7.22 22.09
N LEU A 451 5.81 7.95 21.49
CA LEU A 451 7.03 8.40 22.15
C LEU A 451 6.72 9.36 23.31
N SER A 452 5.75 10.26 23.13
CA SER A 452 5.28 11.13 24.23
C SER A 452 4.70 10.33 25.39
N ALA A 453 3.89 9.31 25.11
CA ALA A 453 3.34 8.44 26.15
C ALA A 453 4.44 7.65 26.88
N LEU A 454 5.50 7.23 26.18
CA LEU A 454 6.67 6.59 26.79
C LEU A 454 7.45 7.56 27.68
N ALA A 455 7.72 8.79 27.22
CA ALA A 455 8.37 9.81 28.04
C ALA A 455 7.56 10.18 29.30
N HIS A 456 6.22 10.17 29.21
CA HIS A 456 5.34 10.37 30.37
C HIS A 456 5.27 9.18 31.31
N TRP A 457 5.62 7.99 30.82
CA TRP A 457 5.72 6.77 31.62
C TRP A 457 7.05 6.71 32.38
N SER A 458 8.15 7.09 31.74
CA SER A 458 9.45 7.25 32.39
C SER A 458 10.29 8.33 31.71
N ALA A 459 10.94 9.16 32.52
CA ALA A 459 11.69 10.35 32.07
C ALA A 459 12.84 10.00 31.11
N ILE A 460 13.50 8.85 31.32
CA ILE A 460 14.63 8.40 30.47
C ILE A 460 14.23 8.36 29.00
N PHE A 461 13.00 7.94 28.70
CA PHE A 461 12.57 7.78 27.32
C PHE A 461 12.49 9.11 26.58
N GLY A 462 12.31 10.24 27.27
CA GLY A 462 12.39 11.57 26.65
C GLY A 462 13.80 11.98 26.22
N GLU A 463 14.83 11.37 26.81
CA GLU A 463 16.25 11.71 26.58
C GLU A 463 16.95 10.75 25.60
N VAL A 464 16.36 9.59 25.32
CA VAL A 464 16.95 8.56 24.43
C VAL A 464 16.76 8.89 22.96
N GLU A 465 17.85 9.16 22.24
CA GLU A 465 17.83 9.59 20.83
C GLU A 465 17.45 8.49 19.84
N TYR A 466 17.80 7.23 20.12
CA TYR A 466 17.52 6.07 19.25
C TYR A 466 16.13 5.46 19.49
N LEU A 467 15.36 5.96 20.46
CA LEU A 467 14.02 5.43 20.76
C LEU A 467 13.04 5.50 19.57
N PRO A 468 13.05 6.56 18.71
CA PRO A 468 12.26 6.57 17.49
C PRO A 468 12.57 5.41 16.55
N LEU A 469 13.83 4.96 16.46
CA LEU A 469 14.27 3.85 15.61
C LEU A 469 13.69 2.52 16.12
N ILE A 470 13.71 2.31 17.43
CA ILE A 470 13.12 1.13 18.10
C ILE A 470 11.60 1.10 17.91
N ALA A 471 10.93 2.24 18.08
CA ALA A 471 9.47 2.31 18.11
C ALA A 471 8.85 2.28 16.70
N PHE A 472 9.52 2.84 15.69
CA PHE A 472 8.96 3.03 14.35
C PHE A 472 8.49 1.74 13.66
N PRO A 473 9.22 0.61 13.70
CA PRO A 473 8.76 -0.67 13.14
C PRO A 473 7.40 -1.10 13.72
N PHE A 474 7.20 -0.95 15.03
CA PHE A 474 5.95 -1.31 15.69
C PHE A 474 4.81 -0.34 15.35
N VAL A 475 5.08 0.97 15.30
CA VAL A 475 4.07 1.97 14.87
C VAL A 475 3.56 1.68 13.46
N LYS A 476 4.47 1.28 12.57
CA LYS A 476 4.13 0.91 11.19
C LYS A 476 3.23 -0.33 11.12
N LEU A 477 3.36 -1.25 12.07
CA LEU A 477 2.55 -2.48 12.15
C LEU A 477 1.22 -2.28 12.88
N PHE A 478 1.18 -1.53 13.98
CA PHE A 478 0.02 -1.33 14.86
C PHE A 478 -0.70 0.00 14.63
N GLN A 479 -0.84 0.44 13.37
CA GLN A 479 -1.43 1.75 13.03
C GLN A 479 -2.88 1.96 13.49
N ASN A 480 -3.62 0.87 13.75
CA ASN A 480 -5.04 0.91 14.12
C ASN A 480 -5.26 0.85 15.63
N ASN A 481 -4.27 0.38 16.41
CA ASN A 481 -4.40 0.15 17.85
C ASN A 481 -3.17 0.73 18.59
N PRO A 482 -3.16 2.05 18.86
CA PRO A 482 -2.00 2.71 19.46
C PRO A 482 -1.69 2.24 20.89
N MET A 483 -2.71 1.82 21.67
CA MET A 483 -2.52 1.22 22.99
C MET A 483 -1.72 -0.08 22.92
N LEU A 484 -2.12 -1.01 22.03
CA LEU A 484 -1.38 -2.25 21.84
C LEU A 484 0.04 -1.99 21.33
N CYS A 485 0.22 -0.99 20.45
CA CYS A 485 1.55 -0.56 20.03
C CYS A 485 2.40 -0.12 21.23
N PHE A 486 1.83 0.67 22.13
CA PHE A 486 2.49 1.10 23.37
C PHE A 486 2.86 -0.09 24.25
N GLU A 487 1.94 -1.01 24.49
CA GLU A 487 2.21 -2.17 25.35
C GLU A 487 3.26 -3.12 24.75
N VAL A 488 3.27 -3.31 23.42
CA VAL A 488 4.31 -4.10 22.75
C VAL A 488 5.68 -3.45 22.92
N VAL A 489 5.78 -2.14 22.64
CA VAL A 489 7.06 -1.41 22.77
C VAL A 489 7.52 -1.37 24.23
N ALA A 490 6.62 -1.10 25.18
CA ALA A 490 6.91 -1.15 26.61
C ALA A 490 7.39 -2.55 27.05
N THR A 491 6.77 -3.62 26.54
CA THR A 491 7.19 -5.00 26.83
C THR A 491 8.59 -5.28 26.28
N VAL A 492 8.89 -4.81 25.06
CA VAL A 492 10.23 -4.93 24.45
C VAL A 492 11.26 -4.16 25.28
N LEU A 493 10.97 -2.93 25.71
CA LEU A 493 11.88 -2.12 26.52
C LEU A 493 12.15 -2.74 27.89
N VAL A 494 11.12 -3.31 28.55
CA VAL A 494 11.28 -3.95 29.86
C VAL A 494 12.02 -5.29 29.76
N ASN A 495 11.73 -6.09 28.73
CA ASN A 495 12.24 -7.46 28.64
C ASN A 495 13.48 -7.61 27.76
N CYS A 496 13.50 -7.03 26.56
CA CYS A 496 14.62 -7.17 25.62
C CYS A 496 15.74 -6.17 25.89
N CYS A 497 15.41 -4.99 26.41
CA CYS A 497 16.37 -3.93 26.71
C CYS A 497 16.80 -3.91 28.19
N GLN A 498 16.83 -5.08 28.83
CA GLN A 498 17.37 -5.22 30.19
C GLN A 498 18.83 -4.75 30.20
N HIS A 499 19.22 -3.97 31.21
CA HIS A 499 20.56 -3.38 31.36
C HIS A 499 20.97 -2.38 30.26
N TRP A 500 20.08 -1.98 29.34
CA TRP A 500 20.44 -1.05 28.27
C TRP A 500 20.75 0.37 28.77
N PHE A 501 20.16 0.75 29.91
CA PHE A 501 20.17 2.12 30.40
C PHE A 501 21.04 2.32 31.65
N GLU A 502 21.76 1.28 32.12
CA GLU A 502 22.60 1.36 33.34
C GLU A 502 23.71 2.40 33.23
N TYR A 503 24.33 2.52 32.06
CA TYR A 503 25.43 3.45 31.78
C TYR A 503 25.01 4.63 30.90
N PHE A 504 23.71 4.92 30.82
CA PHE A 504 23.20 6.02 30.00
C PHE A 504 23.91 7.35 30.36
N PRO A 505 24.40 8.12 29.38
CA PRO A 505 24.08 8.10 27.94
C PRO A 505 24.93 7.16 27.07
N ASN A 506 25.90 6.44 27.64
CA ASN A 506 26.74 5.54 26.87
C ASN A 506 25.97 4.29 26.42
N PRO A 507 26.35 3.67 25.28
CA PRO A 507 25.81 2.36 24.89
C PRO A 507 26.01 1.32 25.99
N PRO A 508 25.18 0.27 26.05
CA PRO A 508 25.21 -0.70 27.13
C PRO A 508 26.41 -1.63 27.02
N LEU A 509 27.53 -1.23 27.64
CA LEU A 509 28.80 -1.95 27.61
C LEU A 509 28.67 -3.40 28.10
N ASN A 510 27.86 -3.66 29.12
CA ASN A 510 27.60 -5.02 29.62
C ASN A 510 26.98 -5.92 28.54
N VAL A 511 26.02 -5.39 27.78
CA VAL A 511 25.33 -6.13 26.72
C VAL A 511 26.26 -6.37 25.53
N LEU A 512 27.07 -5.38 25.18
CA LEU A 512 28.03 -5.47 24.11
C LEU A 512 29.17 -6.45 24.43
N SER A 513 29.67 -6.43 25.67
CA SER A 513 30.68 -7.39 26.15
C SER A 513 30.15 -8.83 26.16
N MET A 514 28.88 -9.04 26.51
CA MET A 514 28.26 -10.36 26.39
C MET A 514 28.27 -10.87 24.94
N ALA A 515 27.92 -10.01 23.97
CA ALA A 515 27.94 -10.38 22.56
C ALA A 515 29.37 -10.72 22.09
N GLU A 516 30.38 -9.95 22.53
CA GLU A 516 31.80 -10.24 22.28
C GLU A 516 32.21 -11.60 22.84
N ASN A 517 31.85 -11.92 24.07
CA ASN A 517 32.20 -13.21 24.69
C ASN A 517 31.58 -14.39 23.94
N VAL A 518 30.33 -14.25 23.48
CA VAL A 518 29.67 -15.27 22.65
C VAL A 518 30.37 -15.39 21.29
N LEU A 519 30.70 -14.27 20.64
CA LEU A 519 31.42 -14.30 19.36
C LEU A 519 32.81 -14.92 19.51
N ALA A 520 33.55 -14.58 20.57
CA ALA A 520 34.86 -15.14 20.89
C ALA A 520 34.82 -16.66 21.03
N HIS A 521 33.75 -17.21 21.62
CA HIS A 521 33.60 -18.65 21.81
C HIS A 521 33.29 -19.40 20.51
N HIS A 522 32.45 -18.83 19.63
CA HIS A 522 31.96 -19.52 18.44
C HIS A 522 32.76 -19.21 17.16
N ASP A 523 33.37 -18.03 17.06
CA ASP A 523 34.17 -17.60 15.90
C ASP A 523 35.28 -16.62 16.34
N ASN A 524 36.30 -17.15 17.03
CA ASN A 524 37.42 -16.36 17.52
C ASN A 524 38.25 -15.71 16.40
N GLU A 525 38.32 -16.33 15.22
CA GLU A 525 39.06 -15.79 14.06
C GLU A 525 38.41 -14.50 13.56
N LEU A 526 37.08 -14.50 13.41
CA LEU A 526 36.36 -13.29 13.03
C LEU A 526 36.51 -12.18 14.07
N LEU A 527 36.47 -12.51 15.36
CA LEU A 527 36.70 -11.53 16.42
C LEU A 527 38.12 -10.95 16.36
N GLN A 528 39.14 -11.77 16.17
CA GLN A 528 40.53 -11.31 16.03
C GLN A 528 40.68 -10.34 14.85
N HIS A 529 40.07 -10.65 13.69
CA HIS A 529 40.06 -9.74 12.54
C HIS A 529 39.42 -8.39 12.85
N LEU A 530 38.29 -8.38 13.57
CA LEU A 530 37.62 -7.15 13.99
C LEU A 530 38.51 -6.31 14.93
N VAL A 531 39.18 -6.98 15.88
CA VAL A 531 40.12 -6.33 16.82
C VAL A 531 41.33 -5.76 16.07
N ASP A 532 41.90 -6.51 15.13
CA ASP A 532 43.04 -6.06 14.30
C ASP A 532 42.66 -4.82 13.45
N CYS A 533 41.41 -4.74 12.99
CA CYS A 533 40.87 -3.58 12.27
C CYS A 533 40.48 -2.41 13.20
N GLY A 534 40.62 -2.55 14.53
CA GLY A 534 40.24 -1.52 15.50
C GLY A 534 38.72 -1.32 15.65
N VAL A 535 37.93 -2.36 15.36
CA VAL A 535 36.46 -2.34 15.42
C VAL A 535 35.99 -2.95 16.74
N THR A 536 35.17 -2.21 17.48
CA THR A 536 34.57 -2.67 18.75
C THR A 536 33.13 -3.14 18.56
N SER A 537 32.57 -3.86 19.53
CA SER A 537 31.14 -4.25 19.57
C SER A 537 30.16 -3.10 19.41
N GLN A 538 30.55 -1.88 19.75
CA GLN A 538 29.74 -0.68 19.50
C GLN A 538 29.52 -0.41 18.00
N LEU A 539 30.36 -0.94 17.11
CA LEU A 539 30.22 -0.71 15.66
C LEU A 539 29.51 -1.85 14.94
N TYR A 540 29.58 -3.08 15.46
CA TYR A 540 29.00 -4.24 14.77
C TYR A 540 27.76 -4.83 15.45
N VAL A 541 27.60 -4.68 16.77
CA VAL A 541 26.41 -5.16 17.51
C VAL A 541 25.42 -4.03 17.75
N TRP A 542 25.90 -2.88 18.20
CA TRP A 542 25.02 -1.78 18.62
C TRP A 542 24.12 -1.23 17.51
N PRO A 543 24.57 -1.03 16.25
CA PRO A 543 23.67 -0.59 15.16
C PRO A 543 22.51 -1.55 14.90
N LEU A 544 22.74 -2.86 15.08
CA LEU A 544 21.70 -3.88 14.96
C LEU A 544 20.69 -3.80 16.10
N LEU A 545 21.14 -3.52 17.33
CA LEU A 545 20.29 -3.40 18.51
C LEU A 545 19.50 -2.09 18.52
N GLU A 546 20.14 -0.95 18.23
CA GLU A 546 19.51 0.38 18.28
C GLU A 546 18.39 0.52 17.25
N THR A 547 18.52 -0.16 16.10
CA THR A 547 17.49 -0.18 15.05
C THR A 547 16.57 -1.41 15.15
N LEU A 548 16.83 -2.34 16.08
CA LEU A 548 16.20 -3.66 16.12
C LEU A 548 16.22 -4.37 14.76
N PHE A 549 17.34 -4.32 14.03
CA PHE A 549 17.52 -4.83 12.67
C PHE A 549 16.67 -4.17 11.57
N SER A 550 15.91 -3.11 11.88
CA SER A 550 14.98 -2.53 10.90
C SER A 550 15.66 -1.81 9.73
N GLU A 551 16.93 -1.43 9.89
CA GLU A 551 17.76 -0.84 8.84
C GLU A 551 18.29 -1.91 7.87
N VAL A 552 18.82 -3.00 8.41
CA VAL A 552 19.49 -4.07 7.65
C VAL A 552 18.53 -5.12 7.07
N LEU A 553 17.36 -5.35 7.67
CA LEU A 553 16.39 -6.35 7.21
C LEU A 553 15.23 -5.73 6.43
N THR A 554 14.68 -6.51 5.49
CA THR A 554 13.39 -6.18 4.87
C THR A 554 12.22 -6.41 5.84
N ARG A 555 11.03 -5.91 5.48
CA ARG A 555 9.84 -6.04 6.32
C ARG A 555 9.52 -7.50 6.68
N ASP A 556 9.55 -8.40 5.71
CA ASP A 556 9.11 -9.78 5.91
C ASP A 556 10.16 -10.57 6.71
N GLU A 557 11.45 -10.33 6.45
CA GLU A 557 12.57 -10.85 7.22
C GLU A 557 12.54 -10.39 8.68
N TRP A 558 12.30 -9.11 8.92
CA TRP A 558 12.17 -8.55 10.25
C TRP A 558 11.01 -9.19 11.02
N LEU A 559 9.86 -9.41 10.36
CA LEU A 559 8.71 -10.10 10.97
C LEU A 559 9.05 -11.55 11.33
N ARG A 560 9.82 -12.26 10.49
CA ARG A 560 10.29 -13.62 10.78
C ARG A 560 11.24 -13.66 11.97
N LEU A 561 12.16 -12.71 12.06
CA LEU A 561 13.03 -12.57 13.23
C LEU A 561 12.21 -12.34 14.50
N PHE A 562 11.25 -11.41 14.47
CA PHE A 562 10.44 -11.08 15.64
C PHE A 562 9.43 -12.16 16.05
N ASP A 563 8.96 -12.99 15.10
CA ASP A 563 8.23 -14.21 15.42
C ASP A 563 9.06 -15.13 16.35
N ASN A 564 10.38 -15.20 16.12
CA ASN A 564 11.31 -15.97 16.94
C ASN A 564 11.69 -15.24 18.24
N VAL A 565 11.93 -13.93 18.20
CA VAL A 565 12.25 -13.13 19.40
C VAL A 565 11.15 -13.25 20.44
N PHE A 566 9.87 -13.05 20.06
CA PHE A 566 8.75 -13.12 21.00
C PHE A 566 8.37 -14.54 21.44
N SER A 567 8.84 -15.57 20.73
CA SER A 567 8.57 -16.97 21.08
C SER A 567 9.59 -17.53 22.07
N ASN A 568 10.78 -16.95 22.14
CA ASN A 568 11.91 -17.42 22.95
C ASN A 568 12.17 -16.52 24.17
N SER A 569 13.26 -16.79 24.90
CA SER A 569 13.72 -15.94 26.00
C SER A 569 14.27 -14.60 25.49
N PRO A 570 14.26 -13.52 26.29
CA PRO A 570 14.75 -12.20 25.85
C PRO A 570 16.20 -12.19 25.35
N SER A 571 17.03 -13.13 25.83
CA SER A 571 18.40 -13.36 25.34
C SER A 571 18.50 -13.69 23.84
N PHE A 572 17.40 -14.11 23.21
CA PHE A 572 17.38 -14.48 21.79
C PHE A 572 17.75 -13.31 20.87
N LEU A 573 17.37 -12.07 21.23
CA LEU A 573 17.70 -10.89 20.42
C LEU A 573 19.22 -10.65 20.34
N LEU A 574 19.92 -10.77 21.47
CA LEU A 574 21.38 -10.62 21.50
C LEU A 574 22.06 -11.76 20.72
N MET A 575 21.56 -12.98 20.88
CA MET A 575 22.07 -14.14 20.14
C MET A 575 21.85 -13.98 18.63
N ALA A 576 20.74 -13.35 18.22
CA ALA A 576 20.47 -13.04 16.83
C ALA A 576 21.51 -12.07 16.25
N CYS A 577 21.95 -11.05 17.02
CA CYS A 577 23.01 -10.14 16.61
C CYS A 577 24.33 -10.87 16.35
N VAL A 578 24.73 -11.76 17.27
CA VAL A 578 25.95 -12.55 17.08
C VAL A 578 25.82 -13.50 15.88
N SER A 579 24.67 -14.16 15.71
CA SER A 579 24.44 -15.02 14.55
C SER A 579 24.44 -14.26 13.22
N TYR A 580 23.96 -13.01 13.19
CA TYR A 580 24.01 -12.16 12.00
C TYR A 580 25.46 -11.87 11.60
N VAL A 581 26.32 -11.54 12.57
CA VAL A 581 27.75 -11.30 12.35
C VAL A 581 28.44 -12.57 11.82
N ILE A 582 28.18 -13.73 12.44
CA ILE A 582 28.76 -15.02 12.01
C ILE A 582 28.28 -15.41 10.60
N CYS A 583 26.99 -15.25 10.27
CA CYS A 583 26.50 -15.55 8.93
C CYS A 583 27.07 -14.59 7.86
N CYS A 584 27.47 -13.39 8.26
CA CYS A 584 28.14 -12.40 7.42
C CYS A 584 29.68 -12.52 7.43
N ARG A 585 30.24 -13.61 7.96
CA ARG A 585 31.70 -13.83 8.08
C ARG A 585 32.46 -13.57 6.78
N GLY A 586 31.99 -14.09 5.65
CA GLY A 586 32.69 -13.98 4.37
C GLY A 586 32.96 -12.52 3.96
N PRO A 587 31.93 -11.68 3.81
CA PRO A 587 32.09 -10.25 3.56
C PRO A 587 32.90 -9.50 4.63
N LEU A 588 32.69 -9.80 5.91
CA LEU A 588 33.37 -9.10 7.01
C LEU A 588 34.89 -9.31 7.03
N LEU A 589 35.35 -10.52 6.67
CA LEU A 589 36.79 -10.81 6.55
C LEU A 589 37.46 -10.09 5.36
N LEU A 590 36.67 -9.60 4.38
CA LEU A 590 37.19 -8.82 3.26
C LEU A 590 37.29 -7.32 3.58
N CYS A 591 36.62 -6.85 4.63
CA CYS A 591 36.71 -5.46 5.09
C CYS A 591 38.05 -5.23 5.80
N SER A 592 38.70 -4.09 5.51
CA SER A 592 40.00 -3.74 6.12
C SER A 592 39.99 -2.36 6.78
N GLN A 593 39.08 -1.47 6.38
CA GLN A 593 38.96 -0.14 6.95
C GLN A 593 37.74 -0.05 7.86
N LYS A 594 37.84 0.75 8.93
CA LYS A 594 36.73 0.98 9.87
C LYS A 594 35.44 1.47 9.19
N GLN A 595 35.58 2.31 8.17
CA GLN A 595 34.45 2.86 7.40
C GLN A 595 33.66 1.79 6.65
N ASP A 596 34.33 0.71 6.22
CA ASP A 596 33.67 -0.40 5.52
C ASP A 596 32.69 -1.10 6.46
N PHE A 597 33.07 -1.28 7.73
CA PHE A 597 32.22 -1.87 8.75
C PHE A 597 31.04 -0.96 9.11
N GLU A 598 31.29 0.35 9.30
CA GLU A 598 30.22 1.33 9.53
C GLU A 598 29.20 1.31 8.38
N TYR A 599 29.66 1.30 7.13
CA TYR A 599 28.80 1.15 5.98
C TYR A 599 28.03 -0.19 6.02
N PHE A 600 28.72 -1.30 6.29
CA PHE A 600 28.13 -2.64 6.28
C PHE A 600 26.94 -2.80 7.23
N PHE A 601 27.03 -2.26 8.45
CA PHE A 601 25.99 -2.42 9.47
C PHE A 601 24.82 -1.43 9.35
N HIS A 602 24.94 -0.40 8.51
CA HIS A 602 23.85 0.52 8.15
C HIS A 602 23.23 0.24 6.77
N HIS A 603 23.68 -0.82 6.07
CA HIS A 603 23.18 -1.17 4.74
C HIS A 603 22.64 -2.60 4.69
N ARG A 604 21.75 -2.84 3.73
CA ARG A 604 21.16 -4.17 3.52
C ARG A 604 22.16 -5.10 2.89
N ASN A 605 22.34 -6.26 3.53
CA ASN A 605 23.24 -7.30 3.07
C ASN A 605 22.44 -8.50 2.52
N ASN A 606 23.05 -9.24 1.59
CA ASN A 606 22.45 -10.45 1.04
C ASN A 606 22.63 -11.61 2.05
N LEU A 607 21.66 -11.76 2.95
CA LEU A 607 21.68 -12.75 4.02
C LEU A 607 20.41 -13.61 3.95
N ASP A 608 20.56 -14.93 4.02
CA ASP A 608 19.42 -15.81 4.26
C ASP A 608 19.03 -15.79 5.74
N VAL A 609 17.95 -15.07 6.06
CA VAL A 609 17.42 -14.95 7.43
C VAL A 609 16.97 -16.29 8.00
N GLY A 610 16.56 -17.25 7.16
CA GLY A 610 16.25 -18.60 7.61
C GLY A 610 17.49 -19.33 8.13
N ALA A 611 18.61 -19.19 7.42
CA ALA A 611 19.91 -19.71 7.86
C ALA A 611 20.39 -19.00 9.13
N MET A 612 20.26 -17.67 9.20
CA MET A 612 20.60 -16.88 10.40
C MET A 612 19.79 -17.33 11.63
N ILE A 613 18.47 -17.52 11.51
CA ILE A 613 17.63 -17.98 12.63
C ILE A 613 18.03 -19.39 13.08
N LYS A 614 18.32 -20.29 12.12
CA LYS A 614 18.81 -21.64 12.44
C LYS A 614 20.14 -21.58 13.19
N GLU A 615 21.01 -20.67 12.77
CA GLU A 615 22.28 -20.39 13.43
C GLU A 615 22.05 -19.82 14.84
N THR A 616 21.11 -18.89 15.03
CA THR A 616 20.74 -18.38 16.35
C THR A 616 20.31 -19.50 17.30
N TYR A 617 19.50 -20.47 16.83
CA TYR A 617 19.13 -21.63 17.64
C TYR A 617 20.32 -22.55 17.96
N ARG A 618 21.27 -22.69 17.03
CA ARG A 618 22.53 -23.44 17.25
C ARG A 618 23.38 -22.78 18.33
N LEU A 619 23.56 -21.46 18.26
CA LEU A 619 24.31 -20.71 19.27
C LEU A 619 23.61 -20.80 20.63
N LEU A 620 22.28 -20.71 20.66
CA LEU A 620 21.50 -20.82 21.90
C LEU A 620 21.64 -22.20 22.57
N SER A 621 21.80 -23.29 21.81
CA SER A 621 22.00 -24.64 22.37
C SER A 621 23.45 -24.94 22.74
N ASN A 622 24.41 -24.33 22.04
CA ASN A 622 25.83 -24.71 22.14
C ASN A 622 26.64 -23.78 23.05
N THR A 623 26.13 -22.60 23.40
CA THR A 623 26.84 -21.66 24.28
C THR A 623 26.83 -22.18 25.73
N PRO A 624 27.99 -22.25 26.41
CA PRO A 624 28.08 -22.67 27.80
C PRO A 624 27.34 -21.69 28.74
N PRO A 625 26.81 -22.16 29.88
CA PRO A 625 25.99 -21.35 30.77
C PRO A 625 26.72 -20.13 31.33
N GLU A 626 28.03 -20.19 31.54
CA GLU A 626 28.85 -19.09 32.08
C GLU A 626 28.87 -17.86 31.14
N ILE A 627 28.90 -18.10 29.83
CA ILE A 627 28.94 -17.04 28.79
C ILE A 627 27.54 -16.73 28.27
N HIS A 628 26.56 -17.61 28.52
CA HIS A 628 25.22 -17.47 27.98
C HIS A 628 24.54 -16.20 28.50
N PRO A 629 23.97 -15.34 27.63
CA PRO A 629 23.28 -14.10 28.04
C PRO A 629 22.05 -14.27 28.96
N ARG A 630 21.71 -15.50 29.37
CA ARG A 630 20.62 -15.81 30.30
C ARG A 630 21.04 -15.68 31.76
N THR A 631 22.34 -15.67 32.04
CA THR A 631 22.84 -15.50 33.41
C THR A 631 22.57 -14.08 33.93
N LEU A 632 22.65 -13.09 33.05
CA LEU A 632 22.40 -11.69 33.39
C LEU A 632 20.98 -11.25 33.06
N HIS A 633 20.33 -11.81 32.02
CA HIS A 633 18.93 -11.47 31.73
C HIS A 633 17.96 -12.24 32.62
N SER A 634 17.03 -11.51 33.24
CA SER A 634 15.90 -12.11 33.92
C SER A 634 14.91 -12.76 32.93
N ASP A 635 14.17 -13.75 33.44
CA ASP A 635 13.10 -14.40 32.68
C ASP A 635 12.03 -13.39 32.26
N PHE A 636 11.33 -13.73 31.17
CA PHE A 636 10.27 -12.88 30.62
C PHE A 636 9.19 -12.56 31.67
N THR A 637 8.97 -11.27 31.91
CA THR A 637 7.92 -10.76 32.80
C THR A 637 6.88 -9.98 31.99
N PRO A 638 5.59 -10.39 32.04
CA PRO A 638 4.53 -9.63 31.37
C PRO A 638 4.24 -8.33 32.13
N LEU A 639 3.75 -7.32 31.41
CA LEU A 639 3.32 -6.06 32.01
C LEU A 639 2.17 -6.30 33.01
N THR A 640 2.18 -5.56 34.10
CA THR A 640 1.16 -5.63 35.16
C THR A 640 -0.21 -5.18 34.65
N LYS A 641 -1.28 -5.87 35.10
CA LYS A 641 -2.67 -5.47 34.80
C LYS A 641 -3.11 -4.32 35.71
N GLY A 642 -3.80 -3.34 35.15
CA GLY A 642 -4.32 -2.16 35.83
C GLY A 642 -3.40 -0.94 35.76
N GLN A 643 -2.13 -1.09 36.15
CA GLN A 643 -1.12 -0.02 36.11
C GLN A 643 0.16 -0.53 35.44
N TYR A 644 0.87 0.33 34.72
CA TYR A 644 2.18 -0.01 34.15
C TYR A 644 3.26 0.00 35.23
N PRO A 645 4.25 -0.91 35.17
CA PRO A 645 5.30 -0.98 36.17
C PRO A 645 6.17 0.29 36.12
N VAL A 646 6.70 0.69 37.28
CA VAL A 646 7.64 1.81 37.35
C VAL A 646 8.97 1.37 36.75
N PHE A 647 9.50 2.16 35.82
CA PHE A 647 10.76 1.88 35.15
C PHE A 647 11.86 2.80 35.71
N ASN A 648 12.73 2.27 36.56
CA ASN A 648 13.80 3.01 37.26
C ASN A 648 15.19 2.39 37.07
N HIS A 649 15.41 1.62 36.00
CA HIS A 649 16.70 0.95 35.73
C HIS A 649 17.66 1.86 34.95
N TYR A 650 17.92 3.06 35.45
CA TYR A 650 18.83 4.04 34.86
C TYR A 650 19.35 5.05 35.90
N PRO A 651 20.46 5.76 35.63
CA PRO A 651 20.96 6.82 36.50
C PRO A 651 20.00 8.04 36.58
N GLU A 652 19.10 8.05 37.57
CA GLU A 652 18.06 9.09 37.72
C GLU A 652 18.64 10.52 37.73
N PHE A 653 19.76 10.74 38.44
CA PHE A 653 20.41 12.05 38.54
C PHE A 653 20.81 12.64 37.17
N ILE A 654 21.34 11.81 36.27
CA ILE A 654 21.79 12.24 34.94
C ILE A 654 20.58 12.64 34.09
N VAL A 655 19.53 11.81 34.11
CA VAL A 655 18.30 12.04 33.34
C VAL A 655 17.56 13.27 33.85
N GLU A 656 17.49 13.46 35.16
CA GLU A 656 16.90 14.66 35.75
C GLU A 656 17.66 15.93 35.39
N TYR A 657 19.00 15.87 35.41
CA TYR A 657 19.84 16.98 34.99
C TYR A 657 19.59 17.34 33.52
N GLN A 658 19.59 16.36 32.62
CA GLN A 658 19.32 16.58 31.19
C GLN A 658 17.90 17.12 30.94
N SER A 659 16.90 16.59 31.66
CA SER A 659 15.52 17.06 31.57
C SER A 659 15.38 18.53 32.01
N LYS A 660 16.04 18.92 33.11
CA LYS A 660 16.07 20.30 33.62
C LYS A 660 16.78 21.23 32.66
N GLU A 661 17.92 20.81 32.11
CA GLU A 661 18.68 21.62 31.16
C GLU A 661 17.91 21.81 29.84
N ARG A 662 17.22 20.78 29.35
CA ARG A 662 16.32 20.88 28.19
C ARG A 662 15.19 21.88 28.42
N GLU A 663 14.55 21.85 29.58
CA GLU A 663 13.50 22.81 29.92
C GLU A 663 14.06 24.23 30.04
N ARG A 664 15.26 24.40 30.60
CA ARG A 664 15.96 25.68 30.67
C ARG A 664 16.24 26.24 29.27
N ILE A 665 16.82 25.44 28.37
CA ILE A 665 17.08 25.83 26.98
C ILE A 665 15.78 26.24 26.29
N ARG A 666 14.69 25.47 26.48
CA ARG A 666 13.39 25.80 25.91
C ARG A 666 12.85 27.14 26.40
N LEU A 667 12.92 27.40 27.70
CA LEU A 667 12.47 28.67 28.29
C LEU A 667 13.29 29.85 27.73
N GLN A 668 14.60 29.68 27.59
CA GLN A 668 15.49 30.67 26.98
C GLN A 668 15.16 30.89 25.49
N GLU A 669 14.89 29.83 24.72
CA GLU A 669 14.48 29.94 23.32
C GLU A 669 13.12 30.66 23.18
N MET A 670 12.16 30.36 24.05
CA MET A 670 10.87 31.05 24.06
C MET A 670 11.00 32.53 24.39
N GLU A 671 11.87 32.88 25.34
CA GLU A 671 12.18 34.25 25.70
C GLU A 671 12.87 34.98 24.54
N TYR A 672 13.90 34.37 23.94
CA TYR A 672 14.60 34.88 22.76
C TYR A 672 13.65 35.11 21.57
N LEU A 673 12.75 34.16 21.28
CA LEU A 673 11.76 34.31 20.22
C LEU A 673 10.75 35.42 20.52
N ARG A 674 10.37 35.61 21.78
CA ARG A 674 9.49 36.70 22.22
C ARG A 674 10.18 38.06 22.03
N GLU A 675 11.42 38.20 22.48
CA GLU A 675 12.22 39.42 22.31
C GLU A 675 12.41 39.77 20.84
N ARG A 676 12.78 38.77 20.02
CA ARG A 676 12.92 38.96 18.57
C ARG A 676 11.60 39.36 17.90
N GLY A 677 10.47 38.83 18.37
CA GLY A 677 9.13 39.24 17.91
C GLY A 677 8.80 40.69 18.23
N LEU A 678 9.17 41.16 19.43
CA LEU A 678 9.01 42.55 19.83
C LEU A 678 9.89 43.49 19.00
N LEU A 679 11.16 43.13 18.80
CA LEU A 679 12.07 43.90 17.94
C LEU A 679 11.55 44.00 16.50
N ALA A 680 11.03 42.91 15.94
CA ALA A 680 10.45 42.93 14.59
C ALA A 680 9.21 43.84 14.51
N GLN A 681 8.36 43.87 15.53
CA GLN A 681 7.23 44.79 15.60
C GLN A 681 7.69 46.25 15.72
N GLU A 682 8.76 46.52 16.46
CA GLU A 682 9.35 47.86 16.56
C GLU A 682 9.97 48.30 15.23
N GLU A 683 10.72 47.43 14.55
CA GLU A 683 11.24 47.70 13.21
C GLU A 683 10.12 47.98 12.19
N GLU A 684 9.03 47.22 12.24
CA GLU A 684 7.87 47.45 11.38
C GLU A 684 7.24 48.84 11.65
N LYS A 685 7.09 49.24 12.91
CA LYS A 685 6.62 50.59 13.26
C LYS A 685 7.57 51.67 12.74
N LEU A 686 8.88 51.46 12.87
CA LEU A 686 9.89 52.43 12.47
C LEU A 686 9.98 52.57 10.95
N THR A 687 9.82 51.47 10.21
CA THR A 687 9.71 51.49 8.74
C THR A 687 8.43 52.18 8.27
N GLN A 688 7.29 51.94 8.93
CA GLN A 688 6.04 52.67 8.65
C GLN A 688 6.19 54.18 8.92
N GLN A 689 6.84 54.58 10.02
CA GLN A 689 7.11 55.99 10.31
C GLN A 689 8.03 56.62 9.26
N ARG A 690 9.11 55.94 8.85
CA ARG A 690 10.00 56.39 7.78
C ARG A 690 9.26 56.53 6.44
N ALA A 691 8.37 55.59 6.11
CA ALA A 691 7.56 55.66 4.90
C ALA A 691 6.60 56.87 4.92
N LYS A 692 5.95 57.14 6.06
CA LYS A 692 5.10 58.33 6.24
C LYS A 692 5.90 59.63 6.09
N LEU A 693 7.06 59.73 6.73
CA LEU A 693 7.94 60.90 6.60
C LEU A 693 8.43 61.10 5.17
N ALA A 694 8.78 60.01 4.46
CA ALA A 694 9.17 60.06 3.06
C ALA A 694 8.02 60.53 2.15
N ALA A 695 6.79 60.07 2.40
CA ALA A 695 5.61 60.53 1.68
C ALA A 695 5.34 62.02 1.92
N MET A 696 5.39 62.47 3.17
CA MET A 696 5.22 63.88 3.52
C MET A 696 6.30 64.75 2.87
N LYS A 697 7.56 64.30 2.85
CA LYS A 697 8.66 65.00 2.16
C LYS A 697 8.44 65.08 0.65
N ARG A 698 7.89 64.04 0.02
CA ARG A 698 7.51 64.05 -1.40
C ARG A 698 6.40 65.07 -1.66
N GLU A 699 5.36 65.11 -0.83
CA GLU A 699 4.28 66.11 -0.96
C GLU A 699 4.79 67.54 -0.81
N LEU A 700 5.64 67.79 0.18
CA LEU A 700 6.27 69.10 0.38
C LEU A 700 7.09 69.52 -0.84
N LYS A 701 7.88 68.59 -1.41
CA LYS A 701 8.66 68.85 -2.61
C LYS A 701 7.78 69.14 -3.84
N VAL A 702 6.66 68.45 -3.98
CA VAL A 702 5.68 68.71 -5.04
C VAL A 702 5.07 70.12 -4.87
N LYS A 703 4.69 70.51 -3.65
CA LYS A 703 4.17 71.85 -3.37
C LYS A 703 5.21 72.94 -3.65
N GLU A 704 6.47 72.72 -3.29
CA GLU A 704 7.58 73.63 -3.59
C GLU A 704 7.78 73.80 -5.11
N LEU A 705 7.78 72.69 -5.86
CA LEU A 705 7.87 72.73 -7.33
C LEU A 705 6.66 73.43 -7.96
N GLN A 706 5.45 73.24 -7.43
CA GLN A 706 4.26 73.95 -7.90
C GLN A 706 4.34 75.45 -7.65
N LEU A 707 4.86 75.87 -6.49
CA LEU A 707 5.09 77.28 -6.17
C LEU A 707 6.13 77.91 -7.12
N LEU A 708 7.23 77.21 -7.38
CA LEU A 708 8.28 77.63 -8.32
C LEU A 708 7.74 77.72 -9.76
N ASP A 709 6.92 76.77 -10.19
CA ASP A 709 6.30 76.82 -11.52
C ASP A 709 5.29 77.98 -11.61
N ALA A 710 4.52 78.24 -10.55
CA ALA A 710 3.60 79.37 -10.49
C ALA A 710 4.32 80.73 -10.55
N THR A 711 5.42 80.91 -9.82
CA THR A 711 6.25 82.14 -9.92
C THR A 711 6.88 82.27 -11.29
N ARG A 712 7.40 81.18 -11.88
CA ARG A 712 7.93 81.19 -13.25
C ARG A 712 6.88 81.58 -14.28
N ARG A 713 5.65 81.07 -14.19
CA ARG A 713 4.54 81.45 -15.07
C ARG A 713 4.20 82.93 -14.95
N ARG A 714 4.14 83.47 -13.73
CA ARG A 714 3.92 84.91 -13.51
C ARG A 714 5.03 85.76 -14.12
N PHE A 715 6.28 85.34 -13.98
CA PHE A 715 7.42 86.04 -14.57
C PHE A 715 7.35 86.05 -16.10
N LEU A 716 7.10 84.89 -16.72
CA LEU A 716 6.92 84.77 -18.17
C LEU A 716 5.74 85.59 -18.68
N GLN A 717 4.65 85.64 -17.93
CA GLN A 717 3.47 86.45 -18.26
C GLN A 717 3.80 87.95 -18.19
N HIS A 718 4.53 88.38 -17.17
CA HIS A 718 5.00 89.77 -17.07
C HIS A 718 5.94 90.17 -18.23
N GLU A 719 6.88 89.31 -18.61
CA GLU A 719 7.74 89.52 -19.79
C GLU A 719 6.92 89.61 -21.08
N HIS A 720 5.92 88.74 -21.24
CA HIS A 720 5.05 88.75 -22.40
C HIS A 720 4.22 90.04 -22.48
N ASP A 721 3.70 90.52 -21.34
CA ASP A 721 2.95 91.79 -21.26
C ASP A 721 3.84 93.01 -21.57
N LEU A 722 5.10 93.00 -21.11
CA LEU A 722 6.11 94.00 -21.45
C LEU A 722 6.42 94.02 -22.95
N ARG A 723 6.63 92.85 -23.55
CA ARG A 723 6.87 92.73 -25.00
C ARG A 723 5.65 93.13 -25.81
N ALA A 724 4.45 92.73 -25.39
CA ALA A 724 3.20 93.16 -26.03
C ALA A 724 3.03 94.68 -25.97
N SER A 725 3.34 95.29 -24.82
CA SER A 725 3.31 96.75 -24.66
C SER A 725 4.35 97.46 -25.55
N GLN A 726 5.56 96.89 -25.70
CA GLN A 726 6.57 97.41 -26.62
C GLN A 726 6.16 97.27 -28.09
N ILE A 727 5.60 96.13 -28.49
CA ILE A 727 5.07 95.91 -29.83
C ILE A 727 3.97 96.94 -30.11
N GLN A 728 3.05 97.16 -29.18
CA GLN A 728 1.98 98.15 -29.33
C GLN A 728 2.54 99.59 -29.48
N ARG A 729 3.60 99.95 -28.75
CA ARG A 729 4.29 101.23 -28.94
C ARG A 729 4.95 101.33 -30.32
N LEU A 730 5.64 100.27 -30.76
CA LEU A 730 6.28 100.22 -32.07
C LEU A 730 5.25 100.26 -33.20
N GLU A 731 4.08 99.63 -33.06
CA GLU A 731 2.97 99.73 -34.00
C GLU A 731 2.40 101.15 -34.06
N GLN A 732 2.26 101.83 -32.92
CA GLN A 732 1.87 103.25 -32.90
C GLN A 732 2.91 104.14 -33.57
N GLU A 733 4.19 103.85 -33.37
CA GLU A 733 5.29 104.61 -33.98
C GLU A 733 5.43 104.33 -35.49
N ILE A 734 5.27 103.07 -35.91
CA ILE A 734 5.18 102.67 -37.31
C ILE A 734 3.96 103.32 -37.94
N SER A 735 2.79 103.31 -37.29
CA SER A 735 1.58 103.97 -37.82
C SER A 735 1.78 105.50 -37.97
N ARG A 736 2.47 106.14 -37.03
CA ARG A 736 2.91 107.54 -37.15
C ARG A 736 3.91 107.74 -38.29
N LYS A 737 4.90 106.87 -38.45
CA LYS A 737 5.93 106.92 -39.51
C LYS A 737 5.35 106.61 -40.88
N VAL A 738 4.38 105.70 -40.99
CA VAL A 738 3.64 105.39 -42.21
C VAL A 738 2.73 106.56 -42.55
N SER A 739 2.08 107.20 -41.58
CA SER A 739 1.29 108.43 -41.83
C SER A 739 2.16 109.59 -42.29
N THR A 740 3.34 109.79 -41.71
CA THR A 740 4.31 110.81 -42.16
C THR A 740 5.00 110.44 -43.46
N ALA A 741 5.27 109.16 -43.73
CA ALA A 741 5.80 108.69 -45.01
C ALA A 741 4.76 108.80 -46.12
N LEU A 742 3.48 108.51 -45.86
CA LEU A 742 2.38 108.84 -46.79
C LEU A 742 2.30 110.34 -47.00
N PHE A 743 2.47 111.16 -45.97
CA PHE A 743 2.47 112.61 -46.10
C PHE A 743 3.67 113.14 -46.92
N ILE A 744 4.85 112.54 -46.77
CA ILE A 744 6.06 112.85 -47.56
C ILE A 744 5.92 112.30 -48.99
N HIS A 745 5.29 111.14 -49.20
CA HIS A 745 5.06 110.59 -50.54
C HIS A 745 3.99 111.37 -51.30
N VAL A 746 2.94 111.84 -50.61
CA VAL A 746 1.92 112.73 -51.18
C VAL A 746 2.49 114.12 -51.48
N THR A 747 3.39 114.66 -50.66
CA THR A 747 4.07 115.94 -50.98
C THR A 747 5.14 115.80 -52.07
N ARG A 748 5.77 114.63 -52.23
CA ARG A 748 6.69 114.40 -53.37
C ARG A 748 5.95 114.20 -54.70
N ILE A 749 4.70 113.76 -54.67
CA ILE A 749 3.80 113.72 -55.84
C ILE A 749 3.26 115.13 -56.19
N GLY A 750 3.55 116.15 -55.37
CA GLY A 750 3.25 117.55 -55.67
C GLY A 750 4.30 118.29 -56.52
N VAL A 751 5.53 117.78 -56.65
CA VAL A 751 6.64 118.54 -57.27
C VAL A 751 7.53 117.62 -58.14
N GLN A 752 7.42 117.77 -59.47
CA GLN A 752 8.05 117.01 -60.60
C GLN A 752 7.25 115.79 -61.09
N ARG A 753 6.46 115.81 -62.17
CA ARG A 753 6.52 116.60 -63.42
C ARG A 753 7.89 116.57 -64.11
N HIS A 754 8.49 115.39 -64.29
CA HIS A 754 9.36 115.10 -65.43
C HIS A 754 9.17 113.64 -65.88
N LYS A 755 8.86 113.47 -67.17
CA LYS A 755 8.79 112.23 -67.98
C LYS A 755 7.39 111.60 -68.08
N CYS A 756 6.67 111.71 -69.20
CA CYS A 756 7.11 111.68 -70.60
C CYS A 756 8.16 110.59 -70.85
N SER A 757 7.73 109.33 -70.73
CA SER A 757 7.70 108.38 -71.86
C SER A 757 7.02 107.04 -71.46
N LEU A 758 5.70 107.04 -71.61
CA LEU A 758 4.86 105.95 -72.14
C LEU A 758 5.16 104.49 -71.78
N LEU A 759 4.40 104.05 -70.78
CA LEU A 759 3.29 103.10 -70.97
C LEU A 759 3.34 102.30 -72.27
N LYS A 760 4.20 101.29 -72.22
CA LYS A 760 4.00 99.97 -72.79
C LYS A 760 4.45 98.97 -71.72
N GLN A 761 3.88 97.81 -71.52
CA GLN A 761 2.65 97.15 -71.95
C GLN A 761 2.78 95.77 -71.26
N PHE A 762 1.68 95.06 -71.08
CA PHE A 762 1.61 93.64 -70.70
C PHE A 762 1.81 93.27 -69.22
N ASP A 763 0.70 93.40 -68.48
CA ASP A 763 0.17 92.30 -67.66
C ASP A 763 0.23 90.96 -68.40
N LYS A 764 0.70 89.91 -67.71
CA LYS A 764 0.23 88.53 -67.85
C LYS A 764 1.00 87.60 -66.90
N ILE A 765 0.23 86.85 -66.09
CA ILE A 765 0.37 85.38 -65.92
C ILE A 765 1.52 84.94 -64.96
N GLU A 766 1.41 84.01 -64.01
CA GLU A 766 0.67 82.73 -63.92
C GLU A 766 0.62 82.19 -62.46
N ASN A 767 -0.50 81.55 -62.09
CA ASN A 767 -0.67 80.21 -61.47
C ASN A 767 0.22 79.73 -60.29
N CYS A 768 -0.33 79.26 -59.16
CA CYS A 768 -1.18 78.08 -58.90
C CYS A 768 -0.43 76.74 -58.64
N CYS A 769 -0.79 76.13 -57.51
CA CYS A 769 -0.90 74.69 -57.19
C CYS A 769 0.35 73.80 -56.92
N HIS A 770 0.46 73.37 -55.64
CA HIS A 770 0.82 72.04 -55.05
C HIS A 770 2.03 71.21 -55.57
N PRO A 771 2.68 70.31 -54.77
CA PRO A 771 2.11 69.23 -53.91
C PRO A 771 2.75 69.14 -52.49
N SER A 772 2.16 68.61 -51.40
CA SER A 772 1.70 67.27 -51.00
C SER A 772 2.73 66.11 -51.04
N VAL A 773 3.27 65.67 -49.88
CA VAL A 773 3.73 64.30 -49.51
C VAL A 773 3.80 64.25 -47.96
N LYS A 774 3.04 63.50 -47.14
CA LYS A 774 2.75 62.06 -46.91
C LYS A 774 3.89 61.17 -46.34
N SER A 775 3.58 60.55 -45.19
CA SER A 775 4.07 59.25 -44.65
C SER A 775 5.51 59.15 -44.13
N GLY A 776 5.85 58.36 -43.10
CA GLY A 776 5.08 57.44 -42.25
C GLY A 776 5.99 56.67 -41.27
N LYS A 777 5.33 55.98 -40.30
CA LYS A 777 5.65 54.72 -39.56
C LYS A 777 7.10 54.44 -39.10
N LEU A 778 7.32 54.03 -37.84
CA LEU A 778 7.46 52.64 -37.31
C LEU A 778 8.11 52.82 -35.89
N HIS A 779 8.04 51.99 -34.85
CA HIS A 779 7.51 50.65 -34.59
C HIS A 779 7.43 50.41 -33.07
N ASN A 780 6.76 49.31 -32.72
CA ASN A 780 6.58 48.73 -31.39
C ASN A 780 7.85 48.14 -30.75
N SER A 781 7.72 47.94 -29.43
CA SER A 781 8.26 46.88 -28.54
C SER A 781 9.77 46.79 -28.29
N HIS A 782 10.15 47.02 -27.02
CA HIS A 782 10.44 45.94 -26.09
C HIS A 782 10.07 46.29 -24.65
#